data_AF-A0A660S1D0-F1
#
_entry.id   AF-A0A660S1D0-F1
#
_cell.length_a   1.000
_cell.length_b   1.000
_cell.length_c   1.000
_cell.angle_alpha   90.00
_cell.angle_beta   90.00
_cell.angle_gamma   90.00
#
_symmetry.space_group_name_H-M   'P 1'
#
loop_
_entity.id
_entity.type
_entity.pdbx_description
1 polymer ?
#
loop_
_entity_poly.entity_id
_entity_poly.type
_entity_poly.pdbx_seq_one_letter_code
_entity_poly.pdbx_strand_id
1 'polypeptide(L)'
;MTNFSINEYKSLFLEPLRIVEPISWIKHIPFAFFIIELLKPKIVVELGVHTGNSFSAFCQAVKYLNIKASCYGVDTFKGDPHSGVYDEFVYIDINNYITENYGDFAQLMRMTFDEALEYFSDGSIDLLHIDGYHTYEAVKHDFESWLPKMSDRGVILLHDTQVRRDEFGAWKLWEEISKLYPSYEFKFGYGLGVLAVGKNAHDVIIKFIEEAREKIFIERLFFTFGSNIEFRTHIQRLEGEVAEVRNTIAQKDERVRELEANLEDRNQRIQRLEGEVREINTELNSIKSSVTWRTVMKWHSFVEKLMPPLTRRRRWYELGIIGLRTIANEGWGSFWWKFKNYVKTSKVKEHDVILARSEERFCVKPSDFRPIGKAKIAVVIHAYYLDIFGEICSYLKNIPLKYSLLISVKNAKDEAIVAEQIKYLPLVQRNEIRVVENRGRNIAAMLVDFAPLLRQFDYICHLHTKKSLYSGREQTEWRQYLYDMLLGSSERIKAILSAFEMHPSIGIIYPETFRKLPYWTHSWLANKRIALPLLNRLGVRFDPDEYIDFPVGSMFWARREALEPLLDLRLTHRDFPEEHGQTDGTLHHTIERCFVIAAQSRGFRYAVISDKKQHIFCYHSKRNFEQYLSLPFESKLRAVLASAAIVSFDIFDTILSRPFATPDMVFKYIEEQVTKKHGIKNFYTLRKESEHAVRARKDFHGDVKISEIYSVLAGIAKISTETANKLMELEVNTETKLLVPRKSVIEQAKEVMNSGKRLILVSDTYLERKHIEKILSVKDIDFFDELYISCEIGKRKDRGDLWEYILEHENISKDQLLHVGDNEQSDVQILVDYGFRNPVHIMKPSVLFRHSKLGEILYRTIKPFNGWRENLLYGLIANSYCLDPNPKGLFESEEPLSNPYAFGYTVFGPIIFSFLSWLIRTSLKDRVGHLKFITREGYLL
;
A
#
# COMPACT_ATOMS: atom_id res chain seq x y z
N MET A 1 52.63 -28.86 -34.24
CA MET A 1 52.19 -28.43 -32.90
C MET A 1 50.74 -28.85 -32.77
N THR A 2 50.43 -29.76 -31.85
CA THR A 2 49.08 -30.27 -31.60
C THR A 2 48.20 -29.16 -31.02
N ASN A 3 47.08 -28.85 -31.68
CA ASN A 3 46.07 -27.91 -31.18
C ASN A 3 45.50 -28.42 -29.85
N PHE A 4 45.51 -27.60 -28.80
CA PHE A 4 44.80 -27.91 -27.56
C PHE A 4 43.28 -27.80 -27.83
N SER A 5 42.53 -28.87 -27.56
CA SER A 5 41.09 -28.93 -27.75
C SER A 5 40.42 -29.22 -26.42
N ILE A 6 39.78 -28.20 -25.83
CA ILE A 6 39.12 -28.31 -24.52
C ILE A 6 38.00 -29.37 -24.49
N ASN A 7 37.44 -29.73 -25.65
CA ASN A 7 36.38 -30.73 -25.79
C ASN A 7 36.88 -32.18 -25.60
N GLU A 8 38.20 -32.41 -25.53
CA GLU A 8 38.78 -33.74 -25.32
C GLU A 8 38.76 -34.18 -23.84
N TYR A 9 38.51 -33.23 -22.93
CA TYR A 9 38.52 -33.43 -21.48
C TYR A 9 37.12 -33.79 -20.99
N LYS A 10 36.91 -35.06 -20.61
CA LYS A 10 35.60 -35.60 -20.24
C LYS A 10 35.13 -35.11 -18.88
N SER A 11 36.06 -34.73 -18.01
CA SER A 11 35.76 -34.25 -16.65
C SER A 11 34.95 -32.95 -16.62
N LEU A 12 35.00 -32.13 -17.68
CA LEU A 12 34.21 -30.88 -17.79
C LEU A 12 32.69 -31.09 -17.70
N PHE A 13 32.20 -32.28 -18.05
CA PHE A 13 30.78 -32.60 -18.09
C PHE A 13 30.32 -33.39 -16.85
N LEU A 14 31.18 -33.55 -15.84
CA LEU A 14 30.79 -34.16 -14.58
C LEU A 14 29.83 -33.25 -13.83
N GLU A 15 28.81 -33.88 -13.24
CA GLU A 15 27.94 -33.21 -12.28
C GLU A 15 28.52 -33.39 -10.88
N PRO A 16 28.57 -32.34 -10.03
CA PRO A 16 29.04 -32.46 -8.67
C PRO A 16 28.12 -33.39 -7.84
N LEU A 17 28.74 -34.31 -7.10
CA LEU A 17 28.03 -35.22 -6.20
C LEU A 17 27.66 -34.57 -4.86
N ARG A 18 28.30 -33.44 -4.53
CA ARG A 18 28.08 -32.69 -3.30
C ARG A 18 28.13 -31.19 -3.59
N ILE A 19 27.07 -30.51 -3.15
CA ILE A 19 27.01 -29.05 -3.08
C ILE A 19 26.38 -28.71 -1.73
N VAL A 20 27.05 -27.88 -0.95
CA VAL A 20 26.60 -27.43 0.38
C VAL A 20 26.79 -25.92 0.46
N GLU A 21 25.87 -25.18 1.08
CA GLU A 21 26.06 -23.74 1.30
C GLU A 21 27.30 -23.47 2.17
N PRO A 22 28.05 -22.37 1.96
CA PRO A 22 27.80 -21.32 0.97
C PRO A 22 28.20 -21.72 -0.45
N ILE A 23 27.40 -21.31 -1.43
CA ILE A 23 27.66 -21.58 -2.86
C ILE A 23 28.71 -20.67 -3.52
N SER A 24 29.55 -19.96 -2.74
CA SER A 24 30.47 -18.95 -3.29
C SER A 24 31.42 -19.49 -4.36
N TRP A 25 31.88 -20.73 -4.20
CA TRP A 25 32.87 -21.34 -5.10
C TRP A 25 32.27 -22.17 -6.26
N ILE A 26 30.97 -22.47 -6.25
CA ILE A 26 30.42 -23.56 -7.09
C ILE A 26 30.55 -23.32 -8.60
N LYS A 27 30.68 -22.07 -9.03
CA LYS A 27 30.88 -21.73 -10.45
C LYS A 27 32.21 -22.23 -11.00
N HIS A 28 33.17 -22.52 -10.12
CA HIS A 28 34.49 -23.01 -10.49
C HIS A 28 34.59 -24.53 -10.50
N ILE A 29 33.57 -25.27 -10.08
CA ILE A 29 33.56 -26.75 -10.05
C ILE A 29 33.94 -27.37 -11.42
N PRO A 30 33.40 -26.92 -12.56
CA PRO A 30 33.82 -27.47 -13.86
C PRO A 30 35.32 -27.25 -14.14
N PHE A 31 35.89 -26.14 -13.66
CA PHE A 31 37.33 -25.89 -13.74
C PHE A 31 38.12 -26.78 -12.78
N ALA A 32 37.59 -27.05 -11.58
CA ALA A 32 38.15 -28.00 -10.62
C ALA A 32 38.30 -29.41 -11.21
N PHE A 33 37.26 -29.87 -11.91
CA PHE A 33 37.29 -31.16 -12.61
C PHE A 33 38.32 -31.16 -13.73
N PHE A 34 38.29 -30.12 -14.56
CA PHE A 34 39.22 -29.95 -15.67
C PHE A 34 40.68 -29.90 -15.23
N ILE A 35 41.02 -29.13 -14.20
CA ILE A 35 42.42 -28.92 -13.79
C ILE A 35 43.04 -30.21 -13.23
N ILE A 36 42.26 -31.08 -12.59
CA ILE A 36 42.71 -32.40 -12.17
C ILE A 36 43.00 -33.31 -13.36
N GLU A 37 42.15 -33.32 -14.38
CA GLU A 37 42.39 -34.09 -15.63
C GLU A 37 43.60 -33.56 -16.39
N LEU A 38 43.77 -32.24 -16.41
CA LEU A 38 44.85 -31.54 -17.07
C LEU A 38 46.21 -31.84 -16.44
N LEU A 39 46.29 -31.75 -15.11
CA LEU A 39 47.56 -31.85 -14.38
C LEU A 39 47.90 -33.29 -13.98
N LYS A 40 46.90 -34.14 -13.70
CA LYS A 40 47.10 -35.47 -13.08
C LYS A 40 48.06 -35.38 -11.87
N PRO A 41 47.71 -34.57 -10.85
CA PRO A 41 48.61 -34.28 -9.73
C PRO A 41 48.85 -35.53 -8.86
N LYS A 42 50.02 -35.61 -8.22
CA LYS A 42 50.30 -36.60 -7.18
C LYS A 42 49.85 -36.14 -5.82
N ILE A 43 49.99 -34.85 -5.51
CA ILE A 43 49.56 -34.26 -4.25
C ILE A 43 48.72 -33.03 -4.55
N VAL A 44 47.50 -33.02 -4.00
CA VAL A 44 46.58 -31.88 -4.01
C VAL A 44 46.41 -31.39 -2.58
N VAL A 45 46.60 -30.10 -2.36
CA VAL A 45 46.36 -29.46 -1.06
C VAL A 45 45.38 -28.31 -1.23
N GLU A 46 44.40 -28.22 -0.33
CA GLU A 46 43.51 -27.08 -0.21
C GLU A 46 43.69 -26.43 1.17
N LEU A 47 43.86 -25.11 1.20
CA LEU A 47 43.89 -24.28 2.39
C LEU A 47 42.58 -23.51 2.46
N GLY A 48 41.79 -23.77 3.50
CA GLY A 48 40.43 -23.24 3.63
C GLY A 48 39.42 -24.14 2.92
N VAL A 49 38.95 -25.18 3.64
CA VAL A 49 38.03 -26.20 3.09
C VAL A 49 36.58 -25.80 3.32
N HIS A 50 36.29 -25.18 4.46
CA HIS A 50 34.93 -24.81 4.88
C HIS A 50 33.92 -25.96 4.71
N THR A 51 32.82 -25.79 3.95
CA THR A 51 31.82 -26.85 3.70
C THR A 51 32.24 -27.88 2.64
N GLY A 52 33.38 -27.63 1.98
CA GLY A 52 34.11 -28.58 1.15
C GLY A 52 33.67 -28.69 -0.31
N ASN A 53 32.98 -27.68 -0.87
CA ASN A 53 32.56 -27.71 -2.28
C ASN A 53 33.73 -27.89 -3.25
N SER A 54 34.81 -27.14 -3.07
CA SER A 54 36.03 -27.22 -3.88
C SER A 54 36.80 -28.50 -3.62
N PHE A 55 37.08 -28.83 -2.36
CA PHE A 55 37.78 -30.07 -1.99
C PHE A 55 37.08 -31.31 -2.53
N SER A 56 35.76 -31.38 -2.38
CA SER A 56 34.96 -32.52 -2.87
C SER A 56 35.02 -32.62 -4.38
N ALA A 57 35.02 -31.50 -5.10
CA ALA A 57 35.16 -31.50 -6.55
C ALA A 57 36.52 -32.03 -7.01
N PHE A 58 37.62 -31.63 -6.34
CA PHE A 58 38.95 -32.20 -6.62
C PHE A 58 39.00 -33.71 -6.37
N CYS A 59 38.53 -34.17 -5.20
CA CYS A 59 38.49 -35.58 -4.84
C CYS A 59 37.60 -36.41 -5.79
N GLN A 60 36.45 -35.86 -6.20
CA GLN A 60 35.56 -36.48 -7.17
C GLN A 60 36.25 -36.68 -8.52
N ALA A 61 36.97 -35.67 -9.03
CA ALA A 61 37.70 -35.81 -10.28
C ALA A 61 38.85 -36.83 -10.18
N VAL A 62 39.61 -36.82 -9.08
CA VAL A 62 40.68 -37.81 -8.84
C VAL A 62 40.12 -39.23 -8.88
N LYS A 63 39.01 -39.48 -8.18
CA LYS A 63 38.32 -40.79 -8.17
C LYS A 63 37.78 -41.16 -9.54
N TYR A 64 37.07 -40.24 -10.21
CA TYR A 64 36.47 -40.49 -11.53
C TYR A 64 37.51 -40.84 -12.60
N LEU A 65 38.65 -40.14 -12.59
CA LEU A 65 39.73 -40.33 -13.54
C LEU A 65 40.72 -41.44 -13.14
N ASN A 66 40.54 -42.04 -11.96
CA ASN A 66 41.41 -43.06 -11.37
C ASN A 66 42.89 -42.62 -11.31
N ILE A 67 43.12 -41.38 -10.86
CA ILE A 67 44.46 -40.81 -10.70
C ILE A 67 45.03 -41.26 -9.36
N LYS A 68 46.29 -41.73 -9.35
CA LYS A 68 47.03 -41.99 -8.10
C LYS A 68 47.50 -40.67 -7.50
N ALA A 69 46.62 -40.02 -6.75
CA ALA A 69 46.89 -38.78 -6.02
C ALA A 69 46.61 -38.96 -4.53
N SER A 70 47.17 -38.08 -3.70
CA SER A 70 46.78 -37.87 -2.30
C SER A 70 46.24 -36.46 -2.13
N CYS A 71 45.07 -36.32 -1.50
CA CYS A 71 44.37 -35.05 -1.33
C CYS A 71 44.33 -34.66 0.15
N TYR A 72 44.71 -33.43 0.47
CA TYR A 72 44.74 -32.92 1.83
C TYR A 72 43.97 -31.61 1.94
N GLY A 73 42.93 -31.58 2.76
CA GLY A 73 42.18 -30.37 3.07
C GLY A 73 42.60 -29.84 4.43
N VAL A 74 43.24 -28.68 4.48
CA VAL A 74 43.72 -28.05 5.72
C VAL A 74 42.78 -26.93 6.09
N ASP A 75 42.19 -27.01 7.29
CA ASP A 75 41.34 -25.97 7.84
C ASP A 75 41.27 -26.15 9.37
N THR A 76 41.12 -25.04 10.10
CA THR A 76 40.89 -25.13 11.56
C THR A 76 39.46 -25.58 11.87
N PHE A 77 38.55 -25.39 10.92
CA PHE A 77 37.10 -25.47 11.05
C PHE A 77 36.53 -24.62 12.19
N LYS A 78 37.23 -23.52 12.53
CA LYS A 78 36.76 -22.52 13.51
C LYS A 78 36.24 -21.27 12.81
N GLY A 79 36.51 -21.14 11.51
CA GLY A 79 36.19 -19.96 10.72
C GLY A 79 37.06 -18.75 11.04
N ASP A 80 36.80 -17.65 10.34
CA ASP A 80 37.54 -16.39 10.46
C ASP A 80 36.61 -15.17 10.29
N PRO A 81 37.07 -13.93 10.50
CA PRO A 81 36.21 -12.74 10.38
C PRO A 81 35.50 -12.54 9.04
N HIS A 82 35.98 -13.13 7.94
CA HIS A 82 35.39 -13.01 6.60
C HIS A 82 34.50 -14.21 6.25
N SER A 83 34.83 -15.41 6.72
CA SER A 83 34.03 -16.63 6.51
C SER A 83 32.96 -16.88 7.60
N GLY A 84 33.05 -16.20 8.74
CA GLY A 84 32.19 -16.38 9.92
C GLY A 84 32.66 -17.52 10.83
N VAL A 85 32.14 -17.62 12.05
CA VAL A 85 32.48 -18.74 12.98
C VAL A 85 31.71 -19.98 12.56
N TYR A 86 32.41 -21.09 12.34
CA TYR A 86 31.78 -22.35 11.93
C TYR A 86 31.21 -23.11 13.13
N ASP A 87 30.10 -23.81 12.92
CA ASP A 87 29.62 -24.83 13.86
C ASP A 87 30.48 -26.10 13.70
N GLU A 88 30.69 -26.85 14.80
CA GLU A 88 31.35 -28.15 14.78
C GLU A 88 30.72 -29.11 13.75
N PHE A 89 29.42 -28.95 13.49
CA PHE A 89 28.69 -29.70 12.47
C PHE A 89 29.31 -29.57 11.07
N VAL A 90 29.90 -28.42 10.72
CA VAL A 90 30.52 -28.22 9.39
C VAL A 90 31.66 -29.20 9.19
N TYR A 91 32.55 -29.33 10.19
CA TYR A 91 33.65 -30.30 10.16
C TYR A 91 33.13 -31.73 10.12
N ILE A 92 32.17 -32.08 10.98
CA ILE A 92 31.64 -33.45 11.07
C ILE A 92 31.03 -33.87 9.72
N ASP A 93 30.22 -33.01 9.11
CA ASP A 93 29.53 -33.31 7.85
C ASP A 93 30.51 -33.56 6.69
N ILE A 94 31.46 -32.63 6.47
CA ILE A 94 32.45 -32.81 5.40
C ILE A 94 33.41 -33.97 5.71
N ASN A 95 33.84 -34.15 6.95
CA ASN A 95 34.74 -35.24 7.32
C ASN A 95 34.09 -36.61 7.08
N ASN A 96 32.82 -36.77 7.44
CA ASN A 96 32.08 -38.01 7.17
C ASN A 96 31.98 -38.25 5.67
N TYR A 97 31.59 -37.24 4.90
CA TYR A 97 31.48 -37.36 3.44
C TYR A 97 32.81 -37.74 2.79
N ILE A 98 33.91 -37.06 3.15
CA ILE A 98 35.24 -37.36 2.60
C ILE A 98 35.70 -38.75 3.01
N THR A 99 35.53 -39.14 4.27
CA THR A 99 35.94 -40.46 4.76
C THR A 99 35.18 -41.58 4.04
N GLU A 100 33.85 -41.43 3.89
CA GLU A 100 32.99 -42.42 3.25
C GLU A 100 33.25 -42.54 1.74
N ASN A 101 33.49 -41.43 1.05
CA ASN A 101 33.55 -41.41 -0.41
C ASN A 101 34.99 -41.45 -0.97
N TYR A 102 35.97 -40.96 -0.22
CA TYR A 102 37.34 -40.69 -0.69
C TYR A 102 38.45 -41.03 0.33
N GLY A 103 38.13 -41.67 1.47
CA GLY A 103 39.07 -41.91 2.56
C GLY A 103 40.33 -42.71 2.21
N ASP A 104 40.31 -43.46 1.10
CA ASP A 104 41.47 -44.21 0.60
C ASP A 104 42.64 -43.31 0.19
N PHE A 105 42.37 -42.05 -0.16
CA PHE A 105 43.40 -41.13 -0.67
C PHE A 105 43.22 -39.66 -0.25
N ALA A 106 42.10 -39.30 0.39
CA ALA A 106 41.80 -37.96 0.84
C ALA A 106 41.67 -37.89 2.37
N GLN A 107 42.24 -36.86 2.99
CA GLN A 107 42.09 -36.61 4.42
C GLN A 107 41.95 -35.12 4.75
N LEU A 108 41.24 -34.82 5.84
CA LEU A 108 41.15 -33.47 6.40
C LEU A 108 42.13 -33.31 7.57
N MET A 109 42.85 -32.19 7.56
CA MET A 109 43.86 -31.84 8.57
C MET A 109 43.33 -30.67 9.39
N ARG A 110 42.83 -30.96 10.58
CA ARG A 110 42.22 -29.96 11.47
C ARG A 110 43.28 -29.17 12.25
N MET A 111 43.94 -28.23 11.57
CA MET A 111 45.05 -27.42 12.09
C MET A 111 45.17 -26.10 11.31
N THR A 112 46.05 -25.21 11.76
CA THR A 112 46.37 -24.00 11.00
C THR A 112 47.23 -24.34 9.77
N PHE A 113 47.25 -23.44 8.78
CA PHE A 113 48.06 -23.64 7.58
C PHE A 113 49.56 -23.71 7.90
N ASP A 114 50.03 -22.93 8.88
CA ASP A 114 51.43 -22.96 9.32
C ASP A 114 51.82 -24.29 9.96
N GLU A 115 50.97 -24.85 10.82
CA GLU A 115 51.21 -26.17 11.43
C GLU A 115 51.25 -27.28 10.38
N ALA A 116 50.45 -27.16 9.32
CA ALA A 116 50.41 -28.16 8.25
C ALA A 116 51.69 -28.21 7.41
N LEU A 117 52.49 -27.13 7.36
CA LEU A 117 53.74 -27.07 6.57
C LEU A 117 54.75 -28.17 6.93
N GLU A 118 54.76 -28.61 8.20
CA GLU A 118 55.66 -29.67 8.68
C GLU A 118 55.36 -31.05 8.07
N TYR A 119 54.14 -31.24 7.58
CA TYR A 119 53.68 -32.51 7.00
C TYR A 119 53.96 -32.62 5.50
N PHE A 120 54.37 -31.54 4.85
CA PHE A 120 54.68 -31.51 3.42
C PHE A 120 56.16 -31.26 3.18
N SER A 121 56.79 -32.14 2.40
CA SER A 121 58.17 -31.94 1.96
C SER A 121 58.26 -30.81 0.94
N ASP A 122 59.37 -30.07 0.93
CA ASP A 122 59.62 -29.07 -0.11
C ASP A 122 59.60 -29.73 -1.50
N GLY A 123 59.01 -29.05 -2.49
CA GLY A 123 58.91 -29.57 -3.85
C GLY A 123 57.91 -30.73 -4.05
N SER A 124 56.98 -30.98 -3.12
CA SER A 124 56.09 -32.15 -3.16
C SER A 124 54.68 -31.88 -3.72
N ILE A 125 54.16 -30.64 -3.63
CA ILE A 125 52.76 -30.32 -3.95
C ILE A 125 52.62 -29.96 -5.43
N ASP A 126 51.75 -30.68 -6.15
CA ASP A 126 51.51 -30.45 -7.57
C ASP A 126 50.36 -29.46 -7.83
N LEU A 127 49.35 -29.44 -6.96
CA LEU A 127 48.24 -28.50 -7.01
C LEU A 127 47.94 -27.98 -5.60
N LEU A 128 47.98 -26.66 -5.45
CA LEU A 128 47.61 -25.97 -4.21
C LEU A 128 46.43 -25.04 -4.49
N HIS A 129 45.37 -25.12 -3.69
CA HIS A 129 44.28 -24.15 -3.69
C HIS A 129 44.32 -23.34 -2.40
N ILE A 130 44.30 -22.01 -2.53
CA ILE A 130 44.31 -21.07 -1.41
C ILE A 130 42.97 -20.32 -1.40
N ASP A 131 42.16 -20.60 -0.38
CA ASP A 131 40.85 -20.00 -0.12
C ASP A 131 40.64 -19.82 1.41
N GLY A 132 41.70 -19.33 2.07
CA GLY A 132 41.73 -19.06 3.51
C GLY A 132 41.42 -17.60 3.87
N TYR A 133 41.97 -17.09 4.98
CA TYR A 133 41.61 -15.75 5.45
C TYR A 133 41.99 -14.65 4.46
N HIS A 134 41.00 -13.87 4.03
CA HIS A 134 41.09 -13.13 2.77
C HIS A 134 41.78 -11.74 2.84
N THR A 135 42.45 -11.37 3.94
CA THR A 135 43.22 -10.11 4.00
C THR A 135 44.48 -10.18 3.15
N TYR A 136 45.04 -9.04 2.71
CA TYR A 136 46.23 -9.04 1.85
C TYR A 136 47.41 -9.71 2.54
N GLU A 137 47.62 -9.38 3.82
CA GLU A 137 48.72 -9.88 4.63
C GLU A 137 48.62 -11.39 4.87
N ALA A 138 47.42 -11.90 5.18
CA ALA A 138 47.20 -13.32 5.41
C ALA A 138 47.38 -14.15 4.14
N VAL A 139 46.71 -13.78 3.05
CA VAL A 139 46.83 -14.51 1.77
C VAL A 139 48.27 -14.45 1.23
N LYS A 140 48.96 -13.31 1.42
CA LYS A 140 50.38 -13.18 1.05
C LYS A 140 51.27 -14.11 1.88
N HIS A 141 51.05 -14.17 3.19
CA HIS A 141 51.78 -15.09 4.08
C HIS A 141 51.55 -16.55 3.67
N ASP A 142 50.30 -16.94 3.40
CA ASP A 142 49.96 -18.28 2.94
C ASP A 142 50.65 -18.61 1.62
N PHE A 143 50.62 -17.67 0.65
CA PHE A 143 51.32 -17.85 -0.62
C PHE A 143 52.84 -18.02 -0.43
N GLU A 144 53.48 -17.13 0.32
CA GLU A 144 54.94 -17.14 0.50
C GLU A 144 55.44 -18.34 1.30
N SER A 145 54.70 -18.75 2.33
CA SER A 145 55.05 -19.90 3.19
C SER A 145 54.86 -21.25 2.50
N TRP A 146 53.86 -21.37 1.63
CA TRP A 146 53.59 -22.59 0.87
C TRP A 146 54.32 -22.68 -0.47
N LEU A 147 54.82 -21.57 -1.02
CA LEU A 147 55.56 -21.57 -2.29
C LEU A 147 56.75 -22.55 -2.33
N PRO A 148 57.58 -22.71 -1.27
CA PRO A 148 58.66 -23.71 -1.25
C PRO A 148 58.17 -25.17 -1.30
N LYS A 149 56.92 -25.42 -0.91
CA LYS A 149 56.31 -26.76 -0.93
C LYS A 149 55.85 -27.19 -2.32
N MET A 150 55.72 -26.24 -3.24
CA MET A 150 55.29 -26.51 -4.61
C MET A 150 56.38 -27.26 -5.40
N SER A 151 55.96 -28.30 -6.11
CA SER A 151 56.84 -29.10 -6.96
C SER A 151 57.34 -28.32 -8.18
N ASP A 152 58.31 -28.88 -8.89
CA ASP A 152 58.81 -28.32 -10.15
C ASP A 152 57.72 -28.18 -11.22
N ARG A 153 56.55 -28.82 -11.05
CA ARG A 153 55.40 -28.74 -11.95
C ARG A 153 54.17 -28.07 -11.32
N GLY A 154 54.36 -27.42 -10.17
CA GLY A 154 53.30 -26.93 -9.30
C GLY A 154 52.42 -25.85 -9.92
N VAL A 155 51.12 -25.94 -9.63
CA VAL A 155 50.10 -24.93 -9.96
C VAL A 155 49.42 -24.47 -8.68
N ILE A 156 49.27 -23.15 -8.53
CA ILE A 156 48.52 -22.53 -7.43
C ILE A 156 47.21 -21.95 -7.98
N LEU A 157 46.12 -22.27 -7.30
CA LEU A 157 44.81 -21.65 -7.48
C LEU A 157 44.57 -20.67 -6.34
N LEU A 158 44.17 -19.44 -6.65
CA LEU A 158 43.89 -18.39 -5.68
C LEU A 158 42.46 -17.88 -5.88
N HIS A 159 41.61 -18.07 -4.89
CA HIS A 159 40.21 -17.65 -4.96
C HIS A 159 40.01 -16.18 -4.51
N ASP A 160 38.81 -15.64 -4.72
CA ASP A 160 38.40 -14.26 -4.38
C ASP A 160 39.21 -13.12 -5.03
N THR A 161 39.85 -13.40 -6.18
CA THR A 161 40.68 -12.43 -6.91
C THR A 161 39.89 -11.24 -7.50
N GLN A 162 38.55 -11.32 -7.56
CA GLN A 162 37.67 -10.24 -8.01
C GLN A 162 36.93 -9.53 -6.86
N VAL A 163 37.12 -9.91 -5.60
CA VAL A 163 36.48 -9.25 -4.45
C VAL A 163 37.23 -7.96 -4.10
N ARG A 164 36.53 -6.83 -3.95
CA ARG A 164 37.13 -5.49 -3.68
C ARG A 164 36.55 -4.80 -2.44
N ARG A 165 35.92 -5.55 -1.55
CA ARG A 165 35.21 -5.05 -0.35
C ARG A 165 35.81 -5.64 0.93
N ASP A 166 35.42 -5.11 2.08
CA ASP A 166 35.60 -5.75 3.40
C ASP A 166 37.04 -6.21 3.70
N GLU A 167 38.04 -5.36 3.42
CA GLU A 167 39.48 -5.66 3.61
C GLU A 167 40.04 -6.86 2.82
N PHE A 168 39.26 -7.43 1.87
CA PHE A 168 39.75 -8.47 0.97
C PHE A 168 40.97 -7.98 0.19
N GLY A 169 42.03 -8.78 0.22
CA GLY A 169 43.34 -8.47 -0.33
C GLY A 169 43.89 -9.48 -1.32
N ALA A 170 43.22 -10.62 -1.55
CA ALA A 170 43.62 -11.63 -2.53
C ALA A 170 43.84 -11.02 -3.93
N TRP A 171 43.01 -10.06 -4.31
CA TRP A 171 43.15 -9.33 -5.58
C TRP A 171 44.41 -8.47 -5.70
N LYS A 172 44.86 -7.87 -4.58
CA LYS A 172 46.09 -7.06 -4.56
C LYS A 172 47.30 -7.96 -4.75
N LEU A 173 47.31 -9.09 -4.03
CA LEU A 173 48.34 -10.10 -4.20
C LEU A 173 48.34 -10.62 -5.65
N TRP A 174 47.16 -10.94 -6.20
CA TRP A 174 47.02 -11.39 -7.59
C TRP A 174 47.64 -10.41 -8.60
N GLU A 175 47.44 -9.10 -8.46
CA GLU A 175 48.05 -8.07 -9.32
C GLU A 175 49.59 -8.05 -9.25
N GLU A 176 50.18 -8.52 -8.15
CA GLU A 176 51.63 -8.66 -7.98
C GLU A 176 52.11 -9.98 -8.60
N ILE A 177 51.55 -11.11 -8.17
CA ILE A 177 52.07 -12.44 -8.52
C ILE A 177 51.75 -12.86 -9.95
N SER A 178 50.65 -12.36 -10.54
CA SER A 178 50.29 -12.64 -11.95
C SER A 178 51.30 -12.08 -12.95
N LYS A 179 52.11 -11.10 -12.55
CA LYS A 179 53.21 -10.54 -13.37
C LYS A 179 54.48 -11.37 -13.27
N LEU A 180 54.64 -12.15 -12.19
CA LEU A 180 55.83 -12.94 -11.91
C LEU A 180 55.75 -14.34 -12.52
N TYR A 181 54.55 -14.89 -12.66
CA TYR A 181 54.31 -16.24 -13.15
C TYR A 181 53.32 -16.26 -14.33
N PRO A 182 53.43 -17.23 -15.25
CA PRO A 182 52.37 -17.49 -16.23
C PRO A 182 51.05 -17.74 -15.50
N SER A 183 50.01 -16.96 -15.86
CA SER A 183 48.80 -16.86 -15.05
C SER A 183 47.52 -16.59 -15.85
N TYR A 184 46.37 -17.05 -15.35
CA TYR A 184 45.06 -16.71 -15.92
C TYR A 184 44.05 -16.45 -14.80
N GLU A 185 43.13 -15.51 -15.00
CA GLU A 185 42.10 -15.15 -14.02
C GLU A 185 40.71 -15.32 -14.61
N PHE A 186 39.88 -16.15 -13.97
CA PHE A 186 38.45 -16.16 -14.20
C PHE A 186 37.80 -14.98 -13.48
N LYS A 187 36.97 -14.20 -14.16
CA LYS A 187 36.36 -12.98 -13.60
C LYS A 187 34.96 -13.17 -13.02
N PHE A 188 34.50 -14.41 -12.92
CA PHE A 188 33.19 -14.78 -12.36
C PHE A 188 33.37 -15.59 -11.07
N GLY A 189 32.27 -15.83 -10.34
CA GLY A 189 32.31 -16.62 -9.09
C GLY A 189 33.30 -16.05 -8.08
N TYR A 190 33.26 -14.73 -7.84
CA TYR A 190 34.19 -14.00 -6.98
C TYR A 190 35.67 -13.97 -7.42
N GLY A 191 35.98 -14.64 -8.53
CA GLY A 191 37.28 -14.64 -9.17
C GLY A 191 38.11 -15.85 -8.79
N LEU A 192 38.78 -16.45 -9.77
CA LEU A 192 39.72 -17.55 -9.54
C LEU A 192 40.97 -17.33 -10.38
N GLY A 193 42.08 -17.11 -9.70
CA GLY A 193 43.41 -17.02 -10.26
C GLY A 193 44.06 -18.38 -10.41
N VAL A 194 44.74 -18.62 -11.53
CA VAL A 194 45.50 -19.83 -11.87
C VAL A 194 46.95 -19.42 -12.13
N LEU A 195 47.91 -19.93 -11.36
CA LEU A 195 49.33 -19.60 -11.47
C LEU A 195 50.17 -20.85 -11.69
N ALA A 196 50.96 -20.88 -12.74
CA ALA A 196 51.98 -21.91 -12.95
C ALA A 196 53.30 -21.48 -12.29
N VAL A 197 53.58 -21.98 -11.09
CA VAL A 197 54.75 -21.55 -10.28
C VAL A 197 55.96 -22.48 -10.38
N GLY A 198 55.74 -23.73 -10.80
CA GLY A 198 56.81 -24.70 -10.99
C GLY A 198 57.77 -24.30 -12.12
N LYS A 199 59.08 -24.50 -11.90
CA LYS A 199 60.14 -24.18 -12.89
C LYS A 199 59.99 -24.95 -14.20
N ASN A 200 59.42 -26.15 -14.12
CA ASN A 200 59.08 -27.04 -15.24
C ASN A 200 57.56 -27.29 -15.27
N ALA A 201 56.75 -26.23 -15.05
CA ALA A 201 55.30 -26.32 -15.20
C ALA A 201 54.95 -26.98 -16.53
N HIS A 202 54.04 -27.95 -16.49
CA HIS A 202 53.74 -28.81 -17.64
C HIS A 202 53.35 -27.95 -18.85
N ASP A 203 53.92 -28.18 -20.05
CA ASP A 203 53.61 -27.42 -21.28
C ASP A 203 52.10 -27.25 -21.52
N VAL A 204 51.32 -28.22 -21.05
CA VAL A 204 49.87 -28.26 -21.16
C VAL A 204 49.18 -27.15 -20.34
N ILE A 205 49.63 -26.81 -19.13
CA ILE A 205 49.03 -25.70 -18.36
C ILE A 205 49.42 -24.34 -18.94
N ILE A 206 50.65 -24.20 -19.43
CA ILE A 206 51.11 -22.96 -20.09
C ILE A 206 50.29 -22.72 -21.36
N LYS A 207 50.09 -23.74 -22.21
CA LYS A 207 49.22 -23.66 -23.38
C LYS A 207 47.79 -23.30 -23.02
N PHE A 208 47.23 -23.90 -21.97
CA PHE A 208 45.89 -23.54 -21.50
C PHE A 208 45.81 -22.05 -21.12
N ILE A 209 46.79 -21.54 -20.37
CA ILE A 209 46.84 -20.13 -19.95
C ILE A 209 46.92 -19.20 -21.16
N GLU A 210 47.79 -19.51 -22.12
CA GLU A 210 47.92 -18.74 -23.37
C GLU A 210 46.60 -18.73 -24.16
N GLU A 211 46.01 -19.90 -24.37
CA GLU A 211 44.74 -20.00 -25.09
C GLU A 211 43.58 -19.31 -24.36
N ALA A 212 43.51 -19.42 -23.03
CA ALA A 212 42.47 -18.79 -22.23
C ALA A 212 42.56 -17.26 -22.29
N ARG A 213 43.77 -16.70 -22.36
CA ARG A 213 44.01 -15.25 -22.56
C ARG A 213 43.55 -14.77 -23.94
N GLU A 214 43.75 -15.58 -24.98
CA GLU A 214 43.39 -15.20 -26.36
C GLU A 214 41.92 -15.46 -26.69
N LYS A 215 41.34 -16.55 -26.18
CA LYS A 215 40.02 -17.04 -26.57
C LYS A 215 38.99 -16.82 -25.46
N ILE A 216 38.22 -15.74 -25.60
CA ILE A 216 37.06 -15.41 -24.74
C ILE A 216 36.07 -16.59 -24.56
N PHE A 217 36.04 -17.53 -25.52
CA PHE A 217 35.20 -18.72 -25.44
C PHE A 217 35.51 -19.59 -24.21
N ILE A 218 36.77 -19.69 -23.78
CA ILE A 218 37.17 -20.50 -22.62
C ILE A 218 36.53 -19.94 -21.34
N GLU A 219 36.59 -18.63 -21.12
CA GLU A 219 35.92 -17.98 -19.99
C GLU A 219 34.41 -18.23 -20.02
N ARG A 220 33.79 -18.06 -21.20
CA ARG A 220 32.34 -18.28 -21.37
C ARG A 220 31.94 -19.73 -21.15
N LEU A 221 32.78 -20.70 -21.52
CA LEU A 221 32.51 -22.13 -21.34
C LEU A 221 32.41 -22.47 -19.84
N PHE A 222 33.44 -22.14 -19.08
CA PHE A 222 33.46 -22.40 -17.63
C PHE A 222 32.38 -21.59 -16.90
N PHE A 223 32.16 -20.33 -17.28
CA PHE A 223 31.04 -19.54 -16.76
C PHE A 223 29.69 -20.22 -16.99
N THR A 224 29.45 -20.71 -18.21
CA THR A 224 28.16 -21.32 -18.59
C THR A 224 27.93 -22.63 -17.82
N PHE A 225 28.93 -23.51 -17.74
CA PHE A 225 28.80 -24.76 -16.98
C PHE A 225 28.66 -24.50 -15.48
N GLY A 226 29.46 -23.59 -14.92
CA GLY A 226 29.38 -23.20 -13.51
C GLY A 226 28.02 -22.58 -13.16
N SER A 227 27.51 -21.67 -14.01
CA SER A 227 26.19 -21.08 -13.83
C SER A 227 25.05 -22.11 -13.93
N ASN A 228 25.17 -23.13 -14.78
CA ASN A 228 24.14 -24.16 -14.89
C ASN A 228 24.04 -24.99 -13.60
N ILE A 229 25.19 -25.32 -13.00
CA ILE A 229 25.25 -25.96 -11.67
C ILE A 229 24.58 -25.07 -10.62
N GLU A 230 24.96 -23.78 -10.53
CA GLU A 230 24.34 -22.81 -9.61
C GLU A 230 22.83 -22.69 -9.78
N PHE A 231 22.35 -22.54 -11.01
CA PHE A 231 20.91 -22.40 -11.28
C PHE A 231 20.13 -23.66 -10.88
N ARG A 232 20.65 -24.85 -11.17
CA ARG A 232 19.99 -26.10 -10.79
C ARG A 232 19.92 -26.28 -9.28
N THR A 233 21.00 -25.99 -8.56
CA THR A 233 21.02 -26.02 -7.09
C THR A 233 19.99 -25.05 -6.51
N HIS A 234 19.88 -23.83 -7.08
CA HIS A 234 18.91 -22.85 -6.63
C HIS A 234 17.46 -23.28 -6.88
N ILE A 235 17.18 -23.90 -8.04
CA ILE A 235 15.85 -24.43 -8.38
C ILE A 235 15.46 -25.56 -7.44
N GLN A 236 16.35 -26.53 -7.21
CA GLN A 236 16.08 -27.66 -6.30
C GLN A 236 15.80 -27.18 -4.87
N ARG A 237 16.52 -26.16 -4.39
CA ARG A 237 16.25 -25.53 -3.09
C ARG A 237 14.85 -24.91 -3.05
N LEU A 238 14.49 -24.12 -4.05
CA LEU A 238 13.17 -23.47 -4.11
C LEU A 238 12.04 -24.50 -4.21
N GLU A 239 12.23 -25.59 -4.95
CA GLU A 239 11.26 -26.69 -5.03
C GLU A 239 11.08 -27.39 -3.67
N GLY A 240 12.16 -27.57 -2.91
CA GLY A 240 12.13 -28.07 -1.54
C GLY A 240 11.36 -27.14 -0.58
N GLU A 241 11.64 -25.83 -0.61
CA GLU A 241 10.94 -24.84 0.20
C GLU A 241 9.44 -24.78 -0.13
N VAL A 242 9.09 -24.86 -1.42
CA VAL A 242 7.68 -24.92 -1.85
C VAL A 242 7.00 -26.19 -1.36
N ALA A 243 7.68 -27.34 -1.39
CA ALA A 243 7.14 -28.60 -0.88
C ALA A 243 6.93 -28.54 0.65
N GLU A 244 7.87 -27.96 1.40
CA GLU A 244 7.75 -27.78 2.85
C GLU A 244 6.61 -26.83 3.22
N VAL A 245 6.47 -25.71 2.49
CA VAL A 245 5.35 -24.77 2.69
C VAL A 245 4.02 -25.44 2.37
N ARG A 246 3.93 -26.23 1.29
CA ARG A 246 2.71 -26.99 0.95
C ARG A 246 2.35 -28.01 2.03
N ASN A 247 3.32 -28.73 2.56
CA ASN A 247 3.11 -29.66 3.68
C ASN A 247 2.66 -28.91 4.95
N THR A 248 3.24 -27.74 5.22
CA THR A 248 2.84 -26.89 6.35
C THR A 248 1.41 -26.37 6.18
N ILE A 249 1.00 -25.98 4.96
CA ILE A 249 -0.37 -25.57 4.68
C ILE A 249 -1.33 -26.75 4.89
N ALA A 250 -1.01 -27.95 4.37
CA ALA A 250 -1.84 -29.13 4.56
C ALA A 250 -2.00 -29.50 6.04
N GLN A 251 -0.92 -29.46 6.82
CA GLN A 251 -0.95 -29.68 8.28
C GLN A 251 -1.76 -28.59 9.01
N LYS A 252 -1.65 -27.33 8.58
CA LYS A 252 -2.45 -26.23 9.15
C LYS A 252 -3.92 -26.36 8.81
N ASP A 253 -4.28 -26.78 7.60
CA ASP A 253 -5.67 -26.99 7.19
C ASP A 253 -6.30 -28.17 7.95
N GLU A 254 -5.55 -29.24 8.16
CA GLU A 254 -5.96 -30.35 9.03
C GLU A 254 -6.12 -29.87 10.48
N ARG A 255 -5.18 -29.05 10.97
CA ARG A 255 -5.28 -28.46 12.31
C ARG A 255 -6.45 -27.49 12.45
N VAL A 256 -6.78 -26.73 11.41
CA VAL A 256 -7.96 -25.85 11.39
C VAL A 256 -9.23 -26.68 11.49
N ARG A 257 -9.36 -27.76 10.70
CA ARG A 257 -10.50 -28.68 10.81
C ARG A 257 -10.61 -29.31 12.20
N GLU A 258 -9.50 -29.74 12.80
CA GLU A 258 -9.50 -30.22 14.18
C GLU A 258 -9.87 -29.13 15.18
N LEU A 259 -9.40 -27.90 14.99
CA LEU A 259 -9.70 -26.77 15.87
C LEU A 259 -11.16 -26.33 15.75
N GLU A 260 -11.76 -26.40 14.56
CA GLU A 260 -13.17 -26.15 14.32
C GLU A 260 -14.04 -27.21 15.01
N ALA A 261 -13.69 -28.49 14.87
CA ALA A 261 -14.36 -29.57 15.60
C ALA A 261 -14.22 -29.44 17.13
N ASN A 262 -13.01 -29.07 17.60
CA ASN A 262 -12.77 -28.77 19.01
C ASN A 262 -13.47 -27.50 19.49
N LEU A 263 -13.66 -26.50 18.62
CA LEU A 263 -14.41 -25.28 18.92
C LEU A 263 -15.89 -25.61 19.11
N GLU A 264 -16.44 -26.48 18.27
CA GLU A 264 -17.81 -26.95 18.40
C GLU A 264 -18.01 -27.72 19.73
N ASP A 265 -17.11 -28.66 20.05
CA ASP A 265 -17.13 -29.39 21.34
C ASP A 265 -16.89 -28.45 22.54
N ARG A 266 -15.95 -27.50 22.41
CA ARG A 266 -15.71 -26.48 23.44
C ARG A 266 -16.87 -25.52 23.59
N ASN A 267 -17.61 -25.17 22.54
CA ASN A 267 -18.79 -24.32 22.63
C ASN A 267 -19.91 -25.05 23.39
N GLN A 268 -20.09 -26.34 23.13
CA GLN A 268 -20.99 -27.19 23.90
C GLN A 268 -20.54 -27.33 25.36
N ARG A 269 -19.22 -27.42 25.60
CA ARG A 269 -18.64 -27.47 26.94
C ARG A 269 -18.67 -26.12 27.65
N ILE A 270 -18.55 -25.00 26.94
CA ILE A 270 -18.68 -23.63 27.45
C ILE A 270 -20.11 -23.41 27.89
N GLN A 271 -21.12 -23.85 27.12
CA GLN A 271 -22.51 -23.78 27.58
C GLN A 271 -22.73 -24.57 28.89
N ARG A 272 -22.05 -25.70 29.05
CA ARG A 272 -22.11 -26.52 30.26
C ARG A 272 -21.35 -25.86 31.43
N LEU A 273 -20.13 -25.38 31.18
CA LEU A 273 -19.28 -24.68 32.13
C LEU A 273 -19.83 -23.31 32.51
N GLU A 274 -20.58 -22.61 31.66
CA GLU A 274 -21.31 -21.39 32.01
C GLU A 274 -22.44 -21.70 33.01
N GLY A 275 -22.96 -22.93 33.00
CA GLY A 275 -23.74 -23.48 34.10
C GLY A 275 -22.94 -23.55 35.39
N GLU A 276 -21.78 -24.22 35.38
CA GLU A 276 -20.93 -24.44 36.56
C GLU A 276 -20.23 -23.15 37.08
N VAL A 277 -19.83 -22.23 36.21
CA VAL A 277 -19.21 -20.94 36.54
C VAL A 277 -20.20 -20.01 37.24
N ARG A 278 -21.50 -20.16 36.98
CA ARG A 278 -22.52 -19.48 37.79
C ARG A 278 -22.53 -20.00 39.22
N GLU A 279 -22.29 -21.30 39.41
CA GLU A 279 -22.13 -21.94 40.73
C GLU A 279 -20.80 -21.56 41.42
N ILE A 280 -19.69 -21.54 40.70
CA ILE A 280 -18.34 -21.23 41.24
C ILE A 280 -18.14 -19.74 41.53
N ASN A 281 -18.75 -18.82 40.76
CA ASN A 281 -18.65 -17.39 41.06
C ASN A 281 -19.31 -17.03 42.41
N THR A 282 -20.27 -17.83 42.86
CA THR A 282 -20.80 -17.77 44.22
C THR A 282 -19.72 -18.11 45.27
N GLU A 283 -18.76 -18.99 44.97
CA GLU A 283 -17.62 -19.34 45.84
C GLU A 283 -16.43 -18.36 45.75
N LEU A 284 -16.06 -17.88 44.55
CA LEU A 284 -14.88 -17.02 44.32
C LEU A 284 -14.96 -15.67 45.07
N ASN A 285 -16.17 -15.15 45.25
CA ASN A 285 -16.37 -13.93 46.03
C ASN A 285 -15.95 -14.09 47.50
N SER A 286 -15.81 -15.32 48.01
CA SER A 286 -15.24 -15.56 49.34
C SER A 286 -13.71 -15.39 49.39
N ILE A 287 -12.98 -15.65 48.29
CA ILE A 287 -11.50 -15.74 48.23
C ILE A 287 -10.83 -14.37 48.01
N LYS A 288 -11.43 -13.46 47.22
CA LYS A 288 -10.88 -12.12 46.90
C LYS A 288 -10.67 -11.20 48.12
N SER A 289 -11.08 -11.64 49.29
CA SER A 289 -10.87 -10.98 50.58
C SER A 289 -9.46 -11.21 51.19
N SER A 290 -8.63 -12.11 50.62
CA SER A 290 -7.40 -12.56 51.28
C SER A 290 -6.19 -11.60 51.16
N VAL A 291 -5.24 -11.76 52.10
CA VAL A 291 -4.14 -10.82 52.39
C VAL A 291 -2.98 -10.92 51.38
N THR A 292 -2.77 -12.06 50.75
CA THR A 292 -1.59 -12.36 49.91
C THR A 292 -1.51 -11.49 48.65
N TRP A 293 -2.66 -11.17 48.03
CA TRP A 293 -2.74 -10.33 46.83
C TRP A 293 -2.33 -8.86 47.08
N ARG A 294 -2.37 -8.41 48.33
CA ARG A 294 -2.09 -7.00 48.70
C ARG A 294 -0.61 -6.66 48.84
N THR A 295 0.28 -7.65 48.90
CA THR A 295 1.71 -7.43 49.23
C THR A 295 2.57 -7.22 47.99
N VAL A 296 2.34 -7.95 46.90
CA VAL A 296 3.16 -7.91 45.67
C VAL A 296 3.05 -6.57 44.92
N MET A 297 1.87 -5.97 44.90
CA MET A 297 1.63 -4.72 44.16
C MET A 297 2.29 -3.49 44.81
N LYS A 298 2.67 -3.56 46.10
CA LYS A 298 3.27 -2.42 46.81
C LYS A 298 4.73 -2.18 46.44
N TRP A 299 5.47 -3.22 46.02
CA TRP A 299 6.89 -3.10 45.65
C TRP A 299 7.09 -2.43 44.28
N HIS A 300 6.22 -2.73 43.32
CA HIS A 300 6.30 -2.14 41.97
C HIS A 300 5.94 -0.63 41.96
N SER A 301 5.00 -0.23 42.82
CA SER A 301 4.62 1.19 43.00
C SER A 301 5.73 2.04 43.64
N PHE A 302 6.67 1.43 44.38
CA PHE A 302 7.74 2.13 45.09
C PHE A 302 8.84 2.67 44.16
N VAL A 303 9.21 1.92 43.10
CA VAL A 303 10.27 2.30 42.14
C VAL A 303 9.81 3.40 41.18
N GLU A 304 8.56 3.34 40.74
CA GLU A 304 7.92 4.34 39.87
C GLU A 304 7.79 5.72 40.55
N LYS A 305 7.52 5.75 41.86
CA LYS A 305 7.37 7.01 42.62
C LYS A 305 8.69 7.72 42.92
N LEU A 306 9.79 7.00 43.07
CA LEU A 306 11.09 7.57 43.47
C LEU A 306 11.94 8.03 42.28
N MET A 307 11.70 7.49 41.06
CA MET A 307 12.52 7.79 39.87
C MET A 307 11.67 7.94 38.58
N PRO A 308 10.99 9.08 38.38
CA PRO A 308 10.13 9.32 37.22
C PRO A 308 10.91 9.44 35.88
N PRO A 309 10.33 9.02 34.73
CA PRO A 309 10.95 9.16 33.41
C PRO A 309 11.27 10.61 33.07
N LEU A 310 12.35 10.85 32.32
CA LEU A 310 12.89 12.17 31.95
C LEU A 310 13.61 12.94 33.08
N THR A 311 13.61 12.46 34.33
CA THR A 311 14.46 13.04 35.37
C THR A 311 15.92 12.64 35.19
N ARG A 312 16.86 13.52 35.57
CA ARG A 312 18.30 13.20 35.54
C ARG A 312 18.61 11.92 36.33
N ARG A 313 17.94 11.67 37.46
CA ARG A 313 18.13 10.45 38.28
C ARG A 313 17.67 9.17 37.56
N ARG A 314 16.54 9.18 36.86
CA ARG A 314 16.08 8.03 36.06
C ARG A 314 17.01 7.78 34.87
N ARG A 315 17.52 8.84 34.24
CA ARG A 315 18.57 8.73 33.21
C ARG A 315 19.86 8.12 33.77
N TRP A 316 20.28 8.46 34.99
CA TRP A 316 21.43 7.82 35.65
C TRP A 316 21.15 6.37 36.07
N TYR A 317 19.94 6.03 36.50
CA TYR A 317 19.54 4.64 36.80
C TYR A 317 19.53 3.77 35.54
N GLU A 318 18.95 4.27 34.44
CA GLU A 318 18.94 3.56 33.15
C GLU A 318 20.33 3.53 32.51
N LEU A 319 21.12 4.60 32.59
CA LEU A 319 22.54 4.60 32.23
C LEU A 319 23.36 3.67 33.15
N GLY A 320 22.93 3.46 34.40
CA GLY A 320 23.53 2.52 35.33
C GLY A 320 23.23 1.07 34.96
N ILE A 321 22.00 0.76 34.57
CA ILE A 321 21.62 -0.58 34.05
C ILE A 321 22.28 -0.85 32.69
N ILE A 322 22.27 0.15 31.79
CA ILE A 322 22.92 0.07 30.48
C ILE A 322 24.44 -0.02 30.66
N GLY A 323 25.02 0.79 31.55
CA GLY A 323 26.45 0.77 31.87
C GLY A 323 26.90 -0.54 32.53
N LEU A 324 26.12 -1.09 33.48
CA LEU A 324 26.37 -2.41 34.06
C LEU A 324 26.34 -3.51 33.00
N ARG A 325 25.40 -3.45 32.05
CA ARG A 325 25.33 -4.40 30.93
C ARG A 325 26.48 -4.22 29.94
N THR A 326 26.85 -2.99 29.59
CA THR A 326 27.93 -2.71 28.63
C THR A 326 29.31 -2.99 29.23
N ILE A 327 29.53 -2.71 30.52
CA ILE A 327 30.77 -3.08 31.23
C ILE A 327 30.87 -4.61 31.38
N ALA A 328 29.76 -5.28 31.73
CA ALA A 328 29.73 -6.73 31.88
C ALA A 328 29.97 -7.49 30.56
N ASN A 329 29.56 -6.92 29.42
CA ASN A 329 29.61 -7.61 28.13
C ASN A 329 30.71 -7.12 27.18
N GLU A 330 31.16 -5.86 27.28
CA GLU A 330 32.02 -5.22 26.26
C GLU A 330 33.22 -4.45 26.83
N GLY A 331 33.35 -4.36 28.16
CA GLY A 331 34.51 -3.76 28.83
C GLY A 331 34.61 -2.23 28.79
N TRP A 332 35.57 -1.71 29.56
CA TRP A 332 35.64 -0.29 29.95
C TRP A 332 35.98 0.69 28.81
N GLY A 333 36.66 0.24 27.75
CA GLY A 333 37.05 1.09 26.62
C GLY A 333 35.88 1.48 25.70
N SER A 334 34.99 0.51 25.41
CA SER A 334 33.79 0.69 24.56
C SER A 334 32.81 1.68 25.19
N PHE A 335 32.68 1.62 26.51
CA PHE A 335 31.83 2.51 27.30
C PHE A 335 32.21 3.99 27.11
N TRP A 336 33.51 4.33 27.20
CA TRP A 336 33.96 5.72 27.08
C TRP A 336 33.83 6.29 25.67
N TRP A 337 33.99 5.47 24.64
CA TRP A 337 33.79 5.90 23.24
C TRP A 337 32.32 6.16 22.92
N LYS A 338 31.42 5.25 23.31
CA LYS A 338 29.96 5.41 23.12
C LYS A 338 29.41 6.59 23.92
N PHE A 339 29.90 6.80 25.13
CA PHE A 339 29.52 7.95 25.97
C PHE A 339 29.92 9.30 25.34
N LYS A 340 31.10 9.40 24.73
CA LYS A 340 31.59 10.64 24.10
C LYS A 340 30.84 11.00 22.81
N ASN A 341 30.43 10.00 22.03
CA ASN A 341 29.69 10.19 20.78
C ASN A 341 28.21 10.53 21.00
N TYR A 342 27.59 10.00 22.06
CA TYR A 342 26.19 10.27 22.39
C TYR A 342 25.93 11.75 22.76
N VAL A 343 26.95 12.46 23.26
CA VAL A 343 26.85 13.88 23.65
C VAL A 343 27.01 14.84 22.45
N LYS A 344 27.48 14.37 21.29
CA LYS A 344 27.94 15.26 20.19
C LYS A 344 27.00 15.42 18.98
N THR A 345 25.98 14.58 18.80
CA THR A 345 25.15 14.54 17.57
C THR A 345 23.71 15.02 17.74
N SER A 346 23.48 16.06 18.55
CA SER A 346 22.17 16.72 18.66
C SER A 346 22.10 18.01 17.82
N LYS A 347 21.58 17.95 16.58
CA LYS A 347 20.91 19.06 15.84
C LYS A 347 20.23 18.57 14.54
N VAL A 348 19.10 19.18 14.20
CA VAL A 348 17.92 18.67 13.44
C VAL A 348 17.99 18.82 11.90
N LYS A 349 17.43 17.85 11.12
CA LYS A 349 16.44 18.05 10.01
C LYS A 349 15.93 16.74 9.36
N GLU A 350 14.70 16.85 8.80
CA GLU A 350 13.98 15.97 7.86
C GLU A 350 13.66 14.54 8.30
N HIS A 351 12.42 14.32 8.77
CA HIS A 351 11.71 13.02 8.72
C HIS A 351 10.19 13.26 8.71
N ASP A 352 9.65 13.89 7.66
CA ASP A 352 8.20 14.08 7.48
C ASP A 352 7.57 13.13 6.44
N VAL A 353 8.24 12.04 6.04
CA VAL A 353 7.67 11.07 5.07
C VAL A 353 7.74 9.61 5.54
N ILE A 354 8.27 9.30 6.73
CA ILE A 354 8.40 7.90 7.23
C ILE A 354 7.59 7.65 8.53
N LEU A 355 6.76 8.61 8.98
CA LEU A 355 5.92 8.47 10.18
C LEU A 355 4.47 8.01 9.92
N ALA A 356 4.12 7.64 8.68
CA ALA A 356 2.75 7.28 8.32
C ALA A 356 2.31 5.85 8.70
N ARG A 357 3.06 5.10 9.54
CA ARG A 357 2.72 3.70 9.84
C ARG A 357 2.55 3.35 11.32
N SER A 358 2.78 4.27 12.25
CA SER A 358 2.50 4.05 13.69
C SER A 358 1.47 5.02 14.29
N GLU A 359 0.99 6.00 13.52
CA GLU A 359 0.06 7.05 13.99
C GLU A 359 -1.39 6.90 13.50
N GLU A 360 -1.77 5.86 12.75
CA GLU A 360 -3.15 5.79 12.19
C GLU A 360 -4.24 5.67 13.26
N ARG A 361 -3.87 5.17 14.45
CA ARG A 361 -4.76 4.91 15.58
C ARG A 361 -4.07 5.19 16.91
N PHE A 362 -4.80 5.74 17.86
CA PHE A 362 -4.36 5.91 19.24
C PHE A 362 -5.48 5.52 20.23
N CYS A 363 -5.09 5.20 21.46
CA CYS A 363 -6.00 4.83 22.54
C CYS A 363 -5.74 5.75 23.72
N VAL A 364 -6.80 6.26 24.33
CA VAL A 364 -6.73 7.09 25.54
C VAL A 364 -7.22 6.25 26.71
N LYS A 365 -6.30 5.65 27.46
CA LYS A 365 -6.68 4.83 28.61
C LYS A 365 -7.08 5.71 29.78
N PRO A 366 -7.85 5.20 30.76
CA PRO A 366 -8.21 5.97 31.96
C PRO A 366 -7.01 6.53 32.74
N SER A 367 -5.86 5.86 32.68
CA SER A 367 -4.59 6.34 33.25
C SER A 367 -4.05 7.59 32.58
N ASP A 368 -4.44 7.85 31.33
CA ASP A 368 -3.90 8.91 30.48
C ASP A 368 -4.79 10.17 30.52
N PHE A 369 -5.90 10.11 31.26
CA PHE A 369 -6.85 11.20 31.35
C PHE A 369 -6.18 12.47 31.88
N ARG A 370 -6.30 13.54 31.09
CA ARG A 370 -5.77 14.84 31.44
C ARG A 370 -6.83 15.62 32.21
N PRO A 371 -6.44 16.37 33.26
CA PRO A 371 -7.34 17.33 33.87
C PRO A 371 -7.67 18.38 32.81
N ILE A 372 -8.94 18.46 32.44
CA ILE A 372 -9.44 19.51 31.57
C ILE A 372 -9.51 20.76 32.45
N GLY A 373 -8.73 21.79 32.12
CA GLY A 373 -8.57 23.00 32.93
C GLY A 373 -9.86 23.82 33.07
N LYS A 374 -9.76 25.15 33.19
CA LYS A 374 -10.93 26.06 33.19
C LYS A 374 -11.61 26.18 31.80
N ALA A 375 -11.55 25.14 30.97
CA ALA A 375 -12.09 25.16 29.61
C ALA A 375 -13.62 25.31 29.65
N LYS A 376 -14.14 26.20 28.81
CA LYS A 376 -15.57 26.47 28.67
C LYS A 376 -16.17 25.52 27.64
N ILE A 377 -17.11 24.70 28.08
CA ILE A 377 -17.80 23.73 27.24
C ILE A 377 -19.20 24.25 26.89
N ALA A 378 -19.55 24.24 25.60
CA ALA A 378 -20.92 24.38 25.13
C ALA A 378 -21.43 23.06 24.56
N VAL A 379 -22.65 22.69 24.90
CA VAL A 379 -23.41 21.64 24.20
C VAL A 379 -24.54 22.32 23.43
N VAL A 380 -24.47 22.24 22.12
CA VAL A 380 -25.42 22.82 21.18
C VAL A 380 -26.40 21.73 20.75
N ILE A 381 -27.70 21.96 20.96
CA ILE A 381 -28.74 20.95 20.70
C ILE A 381 -29.84 21.54 19.83
N HIS A 382 -30.05 20.94 18.66
CA HIS A 382 -31.27 21.20 17.89
C HIS A 382 -32.38 20.19 18.28
N ALA A 383 -33.34 20.63 19.09
CA ALA A 383 -34.40 19.81 19.66
C ALA A 383 -35.69 19.90 18.81
N TYR A 384 -35.65 19.29 17.63
CA TYR A 384 -36.79 19.20 16.71
C TYR A 384 -37.82 18.13 17.12
N TYR A 385 -37.39 16.97 17.63
CA TYR A 385 -38.28 15.90 18.09
C TYR A 385 -38.26 15.85 19.62
N LEU A 386 -39.21 16.55 20.24
CA LEU A 386 -39.23 16.77 21.68
C LEU A 386 -39.42 15.49 22.51
N ASP A 387 -40.09 14.49 21.93
CA ASP A 387 -40.27 13.17 22.54
C ASP A 387 -38.95 12.41 22.72
N ILE A 388 -37.90 12.79 21.98
CA ILE A 388 -36.54 12.24 22.09
C ILE A 388 -35.66 13.09 23.02
N PHE A 389 -36.04 14.34 23.34
CA PHE A 389 -35.18 15.24 24.11
C PHE A 389 -34.87 14.71 25.51
N GLY A 390 -35.81 13.98 26.13
CA GLY A 390 -35.58 13.30 27.42
C GLY A 390 -34.47 12.23 27.35
N GLU A 391 -34.34 11.51 26.23
CA GLU A 391 -33.24 10.58 25.97
C GLU A 391 -31.91 11.34 25.96
N ILE A 392 -31.82 12.47 25.23
CA ILE A 392 -30.61 13.31 25.23
C ILE A 392 -30.25 13.77 26.66
N CYS A 393 -31.24 14.22 27.43
CA CYS A 393 -31.02 14.64 28.82
C CYS A 393 -30.41 13.52 29.68
N SER A 394 -30.74 12.25 29.43
CA SER A 394 -30.12 11.12 30.13
C SER A 394 -28.63 10.99 29.82
N TYR A 395 -28.22 11.19 28.56
CA TYR A 395 -26.81 11.19 28.15
C TYR A 395 -26.05 12.43 28.66
N LEU A 396 -26.68 13.59 28.74
CA LEU A 396 -26.05 14.82 29.24
C LEU A 396 -25.59 14.68 30.70
N LYS A 397 -26.25 13.84 31.51
CA LYS A 397 -25.84 13.54 32.90
C LYS A 397 -24.46 12.90 32.98
N ASN A 398 -23.96 12.31 31.90
CA ASN A 398 -22.64 11.68 31.87
C ASN A 398 -21.50 12.71 31.79
N ILE A 399 -21.76 13.96 31.39
CA ILE A 399 -20.72 15.00 31.28
C ILE A 399 -20.16 15.30 32.67
N PRO A 400 -18.86 15.04 32.96
CA PRO A 400 -18.30 15.16 34.30
C PRO A 400 -17.86 16.58 34.69
N LEU A 401 -18.17 17.57 33.86
CA LEU A 401 -17.70 18.93 33.99
C LEU A 401 -18.89 19.88 33.91
N LYS A 402 -18.67 21.12 34.34
CA LYS A 402 -19.66 22.18 34.14
C LYS A 402 -19.71 22.59 32.66
N TYR A 403 -20.91 22.76 32.11
CA TYR A 403 -21.10 23.13 30.71
C TYR A 403 -22.29 24.09 30.53
N SER A 404 -22.34 24.74 29.37
CA SER A 404 -23.49 25.56 28.95
C SER A 404 -24.33 24.82 27.92
N LEU A 405 -25.64 25.00 27.96
CA LEU A 405 -26.59 24.46 26.98
C LEU A 405 -27.06 25.55 26.02
N LEU A 406 -26.90 25.34 24.72
CA LEU A 406 -27.44 26.20 23.67
C LEU A 406 -28.47 25.38 22.88
N ILE A 407 -29.77 25.62 23.08
CA ILE A 407 -30.83 24.74 22.59
C ILE A 407 -31.76 25.50 21.65
N SER A 408 -31.95 25.01 20.44
CA SER A 408 -32.98 25.53 19.54
C SER A 408 -34.21 24.63 19.51
N VAL A 409 -35.40 25.22 19.52
CA VAL A 409 -36.71 24.55 19.48
C VAL A 409 -37.61 25.18 18.41
N LYS A 410 -38.74 24.54 18.07
CA LYS A 410 -39.61 25.02 16.97
C LYS A 410 -40.58 26.13 17.36
N ASN A 411 -40.99 26.18 18.62
CA ASN A 411 -42.03 27.09 19.09
C ASN A 411 -41.91 27.33 20.61
N ALA A 412 -42.63 28.33 21.11
CA ALA A 412 -42.59 28.72 22.52
C ALA A 412 -43.13 27.64 23.49
N LYS A 413 -43.99 26.72 23.02
CA LYS A 413 -44.47 25.60 23.85
C LYS A 413 -43.35 24.59 24.09
N ASP A 414 -42.58 24.28 23.05
CA ASP A 414 -41.43 23.38 23.12
C ASP A 414 -40.33 23.96 24.02
N GLU A 415 -40.14 25.29 24.00
CA GLU A 415 -39.22 26.02 24.88
C GLU A 415 -39.53 25.76 26.36
N ALA A 416 -40.80 25.90 26.77
CA ALA A 416 -41.20 25.68 28.16
C ALA A 416 -40.95 24.24 28.63
N ILE A 417 -41.20 23.25 27.76
CA ILE A 417 -40.97 21.83 28.06
C ILE A 417 -39.47 21.54 28.21
N VAL A 418 -38.64 22.06 27.30
CA VAL A 418 -37.19 21.91 27.36
C VAL A 418 -36.63 22.59 28.62
N ALA A 419 -37.09 23.80 28.92
CA ALA A 419 -36.68 24.56 30.11
C ALA A 419 -36.96 23.78 31.40
N GLU A 420 -38.07 23.05 31.48
CA GLU A 420 -38.38 22.20 32.63
C GLU A 420 -37.45 20.98 32.70
N GLN A 421 -37.20 20.28 31.58
CA GLN A 421 -36.35 19.09 31.58
C GLN A 421 -34.89 19.36 31.95
N ILE A 422 -34.34 20.51 31.55
CA ILE A 422 -32.93 20.84 31.82
C ILE A 422 -32.67 21.26 33.28
N LYS A 423 -33.69 21.62 34.06
CA LYS A 423 -33.54 21.94 35.50
C LYS A 423 -32.94 20.77 36.30
N TYR A 424 -33.18 19.55 35.84
CA TYR A 424 -32.71 18.32 36.47
C TYR A 424 -31.27 17.95 36.09
N LEU A 425 -30.53 18.83 35.39
CA LEU A 425 -29.14 18.62 34.99
C LEU A 425 -28.19 19.46 35.90
N PRO A 426 -27.54 18.84 36.91
CA PRO A 426 -26.88 19.58 37.99
C PRO A 426 -25.59 20.32 37.58
N LEU A 427 -25.03 20.01 36.41
CA LEU A 427 -23.77 20.57 35.93
C LEU A 427 -23.94 21.65 34.84
N VAL A 428 -25.19 22.01 34.51
CA VAL A 428 -25.49 23.12 33.60
C VAL A 428 -25.26 24.45 34.32
N GLN A 429 -24.33 25.26 33.84
CA GLN A 429 -24.05 26.60 34.41
C GLN A 429 -24.92 27.70 33.82
N ARG A 430 -25.15 27.63 32.51
CA ARG A 430 -25.96 28.57 31.75
C ARG A 430 -26.71 27.77 30.70
N ASN A 431 -27.94 28.16 30.44
CA ASN A 431 -28.68 27.68 29.28
C ASN A 431 -29.20 28.88 28.48
N GLU A 432 -29.30 28.71 27.17
CA GLU A 432 -29.94 29.66 26.26
C GLU A 432 -30.82 28.86 25.29
N ILE A 433 -32.12 29.09 25.36
CA ILE A 433 -33.10 28.43 24.50
C ILE A 433 -33.57 29.45 23.47
N ARG A 434 -33.63 29.05 22.19
CA ARG A 434 -34.11 29.91 21.10
C ARG A 434 -35.17 29.19 20.29
N VAL A 435 -36.27 29.89 20.01
CA VAL A 435 -37.24 29.47 19.01
C VAL A 435 -36.68 29.83 17.64
N VAL A 436 -36.47 28.82 16.78
CA VAL A 436 -35.89 29.00 15.44
C VAL A 436 -36.83 28.44 14.37
N GLU A 437 -36.77 29.02 13.18
CA GLU A 437 -37.44 28.48 12.01
C GLU A 437 -36.83 27.11 11.66
N ASN A 438 -37.64 26.17 11.17
CA ASN A 438 -37.15 24.88 10.68
C ASN A 438 -36.56 25.02 9.27
N ARG A 439 -35.55 25.88 9.12
CA ARG A 439 -34.86 26.16 7.87
C ARG A 439 -33.37 25.91 8.05
N GLY A 440 -32.78 25.05 7.22
CA GLY A 440 -31.40 24.60 7.40
C GLY A 440 -31.17 23.63 8.58
N ARG A 441 -32.24 23.17 9.23
CA ARG A 441 -32.26 22.14 10.29
C ARG A 441 -31.24 22.44 11.41
N ASN A 442 -30.53 21.41 11.90
CA ASN A 442 -29.53 21.56 12.97
C ASN A 442 -28.35 22.46 12.57
N ILE A 443 -28.00 22.50 11.28
CA ILE A 443 -26.81 23.21 10.79
C ILE A 443 -27.00 24.73 10.88
N ALA A 444 -28.14 25.24 10.41
CA ALA A 444 -28.45 26.67 10.52
C ALA A 444 -28.60 27.10 11.99
N ALA A 445 -29.27 26.28 12.81
CA ALA A 445 -29.38 26.54 14.24
C ALA A 445 -28.01 26.75 14.90
N MET A 446 -27.01 25.93 14.56
CA MET A 446 -25.66 26.08 15.09
C MET A 446 -24.89 27.26 14.46
N LEU A 447 -24.84 27.34 13.13
CA LEU A 447 -23.95 28.25 12.39
C LEU A 447 -24.54 29.63 12.09
N VAL A 448 -25.83 29.83 12.31
CA VAL A 448 -26.52 31.13 12.14
C VAL A 448 -26.98 31.63 13.50
N ASP A 449 -27.87 30.89 14.16
CA ASP A 449 -28.50 31.37 15.38
C ASP A 449 -27.50 31.42 16.54
N PHE A 450 -26.77 30.33 16.80
CA PHE A 450 -25.83 30.28 17.92
C PHE A 450 -24.42 30.78 17.60
N ALA A 451 -24.08 31.06 16.34
CA ALA A 451 -22.73 31.48 15.93
C ALA A 451 -22.11 32.62 16.77
N PRO A 452 -22.83 33.69 17.16
CA PRO A 452 -22.27 34.75 18.02
C PRO A 452 -21.85 34.26 19.41
N LEU A 453 -22.49 33.22 19.93
CA LEU A 453 -22.20 32.66 21.26
C LEU A 453 -21.10 31.61 21.23
N LEU A 454 -20.99 30.82 20.14
CA LEU A 454 -20.00 29.75 20.04
C LEU A 454 -18.57 30.24 20.25
N ARG A 455 -18.29 31.50 19.88
CA ARG A 455 -16.96 32.11 20.07
C ARG A 455 -16.53 32.29 21.52
N GLN A 456 -17.43 32.11 22.49
CA GLN A 456 -17.15 32.25 23.93
C GLN A 456 -16.66 30.95 24.58
N PHE A 457 -16.65 29.84 23.84
CA PHE A 457 -16.36 28.50 24.34
C PHE A 457 -15.07 27.94 23.71
N ASP A 458 -14.42 27.03 24.42
CA ASP A 458 -13.21 26.35 23.95
C ASP A 458 -13.57 25.04 23.23
N TYR A 459 -14.52 24.30 23.81
CA TYR A 459 -15.02 23.03 23.27
C TYR A 459 -16.52 23.08 23.03
N ILE A 460 -16.94 22.55 21.89
CA ILE A 460 -18.34 22.52 21.43
C ILE A 460 -18.72 21.05 21.18
N CYS A 461 -19.78 20.58 21.84
CA CYS A 461 -20.46 19.33 21.51
C CYS A 461 -21.73 19.68 20.74
N HIS A 462 -21.85 19.22 19.49
CA HIS A 462 -23.04 19.44 18.69
C HIS A 462 -23.88 18.16 18.61
N LEU A 463 -25.16 18.28 18.96
CA LEU A 463 -26.15 17.21 19.01
C LEU A 463 -27.46 17.69 18.40
N HIS A 464 -28.31 16.75 18.01
CA HIS A 464 -29.68 17.09 17.67
C HIS A 464 -30.59 15.87 17.85
N THR A 465 -31.88 16.11 18.00
CA THR A 465 -32.87 15.02 17.96
C THR A 465 -32.95 14.47 16.53
N LYS A 466 -32.93 13.15 16.36
CA LYS A 466 -32.91 12.50 15.05
C LYS A 466 -33.93 11.35 15.01
N LYS A 467 -34.88 11.40 14.06
CA LYS A 467 -35.74 10.27 13.72
C LYS A 467 -35.39 9.77 12.32
N SER A 468 -34.97 8.51 12.22
CA SER A 468 -34.72 7.85 10.94
C SER A 468 -35.98 7.09 10.53
N LEU A 469 -36.76 7.64 9.59
CA LEU A 469 -38.08 7.12 9.20
C LEU A 469 -38.08 6.33 7.87
N TYR A 470 -36.92 5.80 7.46
CA TYR A 470 -36.71 5.23 6.11
C TYR A 470 -37.68 4.09 5.73
N SER A 471 -38.29 3.40 6.70
CA SER A 471 -39.24 2.30 6.46
C SER A 471 -40.63 2.57 7.05
N GLY A 472 -41.00 3.84 7.30
CA GLY A 472 -42.25 4.20 7.98
C GLY A 472 -42.31 3.83 9.48
N ARG A 473 -41.25 3.23 10.02
CA ARG A 473 -41.03 2.99 11.46
C ARG A 473 -39.71 3.64 11.88
N GLU A 474 -39.66 4.18 13.08
CA GLU A 474 -38.46 4.82 13.62
C GLU A 474 -37.35 3.78 13.82
N GLN A 475 -36.21 3.97 13.16
CA GLN A 475 -35.00 3.21 13.43
C GLN A 475 -34.16 3.92 14.51
N THR A 476 -34.23 3.43 15.74
CA THR A 476 -33.56 4.03 16.90
C THR A 476 -32.05 3.75 16.96
N GLU A 477 -31.60 2.65 16.35
CA GLU A 477 -30.21 2.15 16.46
C GLU A 477 -29.16 3.18 16.05
N TRP A 478 -29.36 3.91 14.95
CA TRP A 478 -28.38 4.87 14.45
C TRP A 478 -28.23 6.06 15.39
N ARG A 479 -29.35 6.61 15.89
CA ARG A 479 -29.33 7.71 16.87
C ARG A 479 -28.62 7.29 18.15
N GLN A 480 -29.02 6.14 18.71
CA GLN A 480 -28.44 5.62 19.95
C GLN A 480 -26.95 5.33 19.79
N TYR A 481 -26.54 4.81 18.62
CA TYR A 481 -25.13 4.65 18.30
C TYR A 481 -24.36 5.99 18.37
N LEU A 482 -24.87 7.08 17.77
CA LEU A 482 -24.21 8.39 17.83
C LEU A 482 -24.11 8.91 19.27
N TYR A 483 -25.19 8.79 20.05
CA TYR A 483 -25.20 9.21 21.47
C TYR A 483 -24.24 8.38 22.33
N ASP A 484 -24.23 7.06 22.18
CA ASP A 484 -23.31 6.16 22.88
C ASP A 484 -21.85 6.53 22.62
N MET A 485 -21.50 6.80 21.36
CA MET A 485 -20.13 7.07 20.96
C MET A 485 -19.63 8.43 21.49
N LEU A 486 -20.50 9.43 21.60
CA LEU A 486 -20.13 10.79 22.03
C LEU A 486 -20.31 11.04 23.53
N LEU A 487 -21.31 10.42 24.14
CA LEU A 487 -21.80 10.72 25.50
C LEU A 487 -22.14 9.48 26.33
N GLY A 488 -21.89 8.27 25.83
CA GLY A 488 -22.37 7.03 26.45
C GLY A 488 -21.87 6.78 27.88
N SER A 489 -20.78 7.41 28.29
CA SER A 489 -20.31 7.38 29.68
C SER A 489 -19.47 8.60 30.03
N SER A 490 -19.31 8.85 31.33
CA SER A 490 -18.40 9.89 31.84
C SER A 490 -16.95 9.63 31.43
N GLU A 491 -16.55 8.37 31.39
CA GLU A 491 -15.23 7.92 30.96
C GLU A 491 -14.99 8.22 29.46
N ARG A 492 -15.99 7.96 28.61
CA ARG A 492 -15.96 8.29 27.17
C ARG A 492 -15.69 9.77 26.95
N ILE A 493 -16.41 10.63 27.66
CA ILE A 493 -16.29 12.08 27.52
C ILE A 493 -14.92 12.57 28.01
N LYS A 494 -14.42 12.02 29.14
CA LYS A 494 -13.06 12.31 29.61
C LYS A 494 -12.00 11.90 28.60
N ALA A 495 -12.16 10.76 27.93
CA ALA A 495 -11.24 10.32 26.89
C ALA A 495 -11.26 11.24 25.67
N ILE A 496 -12.44 11.67 25.19
CA ILE A 496 -12.56 12.62 24.07
C ILE A 496 -11.87 13.94 24.41
N LEU A 497 -12.16 14.50 25.58
CA LEU A 497 -11.55 15.77 26.01
C LEU A 497 -10.06 15.62 26.28
N SER A 498 -9.61 14.48 26.82
CA SER A 498 -8.18 14.19 26.97
C SER A 498 -7.48 14.01 25.63
N ALA A 499 -8.15 13.45 24.61
CA ALA A 499 -7.61 13.33 23.26
C ALA A 499 -7.33 14.72 22.65
N PHE A 500 -8.23 15.69 22.86
CA PHE A 500 -7.96 17.08 22.49
C PHE A 500 -6.71 17.62 23.22
N GLU A 501 -6.62 17.46 24.54
CA GLU A 501 -5.47 17.96 25.33
C GLU A 501 -4.15 17.28 24.98
N MET A 502 -4.17 15.97 24.70
CA MET A 502 -2.98 15.19 24.32
C MET A 502 -2.50 15.51 22.91
N HIS A 503 -3.42 15.83 22.01
CA HIS A 503 -3.13 16.12 20.60
C HIS A 503 -3.72 17.50 20.22
N PRO A 504 -2.98 18.60 20.45
CA PRO A 504 -3.45 19.96 20.13
C PRO A 504 -3.83 20.15 18.66
N SER A 505 -3.28 19.33 17.75
CA SER A 505 -3.64 19.32 16.34
C SER A 505 -5.05 18.81 16.05
N ILE A 506 -5.70 18.06 16.95
CA ILE A 506 -7.06 17.57 16.73
C ILE A 506 -8.05 18.71 16.94
N GLY A 507 -8.80 19.04 15.90
CA GLY A 507 -9.84 20.07 15.91
C GLY A 507 -11.26 19.50 16.05
N ILE A 508 -11.53 18.31 15.50
CA ILE A 508 -12.86 17.68 15.54
C ILE A 508 -12.74 16.20 15.89
N ILE A 509 -13.63 15.70 16.74
CA ILE A 509 -13.78 14.30 17.12
C ILE A 509 -15.22 13.85 16.87
N TYR A 510 -15.43 12.77 16.12
CA TYR A 510 -16.77 12.28 15.78
C TYR A 510 -16.83 10.75 15.69
N PRO A 511 -18.02 10.11 15.75
CA PRO A 511 -18.14 8.66 15.67
C PRO A 511 -17.78 8.12 14.29
N GLU A 512 -17.27 6.89 14.24
CA GLU A 512 -17.20 6.13 12.98
C GLU A 512 -18.60 6.00 12.34
N THR A 513 -18.64 5.82 11.02
CA THR A 513 -19.87 5.67 10.26
C THR A 513 -20.67 4.47 10.77
N PHE A 514 -21.97 4.69 10.99
CA PHE A 514 -22.85 3.62 11.45
C PHE A 514 -22.90 2.50 10.41
N ARG A 515 -22.65 1.25 10.83
CA ARG A 515 -22.44 0.08 9.95
C ARG A 515 -23.52 -0.19 8.90
N LYS A 516 -24.76 0.26 9.12
CA LYS A 516 -25.89 0.06 8.19
C LYS A 516 -25.98 1.15 7.10
N LEU A 517 -25.21 2.23 7.24
CA LEU A 517 -25.15 3.27 6.21
C LEU A 517 -24.26 2.80 5.06
N PRO A 518 -24.64 3.12 3.81
CA PRO A 518 -23.86 2.72 2.66
C PRO A 518 -22.58 3.54 2.53
N TYR A 519 -21.49 2.89 2.11
CA TYR A 519 -20.19 3.54 1.90
C TYR A 519 -20.26 4.76 0.96
N TRP A 520 -21.12 4.74 -0.06
CA TRP A 520 -21.29 5.84 -1.01
C TRP A 520 -21.88 7.13 -0.39
N THR A 521 -22.37 7.08 0.86
CA THR A 521 -22.75 8.28 1.64
C THR A 521 -21.56 9.23 1.82
N HIS A 522 -20.33 8.70 1.76
CA HIS A 522 -19.10 9.47 1.85
C HIS A 522 -18.75 10.24 0.57
N SER A 523 -19.46 10.02 -0.55
CA SER A 523 -19.29 10.86 -1.74
C SER A 523 -20.07 12.18 -1.60
N TRP A 524 -19.87 13.08 -2.57
CA TRP A 524 -20.63 14.31 -2.64
C TRP A 524 -22.10 14.11 -3.01
N LEU A 525 -22.47 13.01 -3.67
CA LEU A 525 -23.85 12.74 -4.09
C LEU A 525 -24.47 13.96 -4.81
N ALA A 526 -25.75 14.28 -4.56
CA ALA A 526 -26.41 15.48 -5.09
C ALA A 526 -25.77 16.83 -4.67
N ASN A 527 -24.83 16.84 -3.72
CA ASN A 527 -24.20 18.07 -3.22
C ASN A 527 -23.06 18.60 -4.10
N LYS A 528 -22.61 17.85 -5.12
CA LYS A 528 -21.49 18.25 -6.00
C LYS A 528 -21.61 19.70 -6.49
N ARG A 529 -22.83 20.13 -6.88
CA ARG A 529 -23.08 21.48 -7.42
C ARG A 529 -22.96 22.60 -6.38
N ILE A 530 -23.30 22.32 -5.11
CA ILE A 530 -23.26 23.30 -4.00
C ILE A 530 -21.87 23.31 -3.34
N ALA A 531 -21.19 22.16 -3.32
CA ALA A 531 -19.87 21.98 -2.73
C ALA A 531 -18.82 22.88 -3.37
N LEU A 532 -18.77 22.96 -4.72
CA LEU A 532 -17.78 23.77 -5.43
C LEU A 532 -17.75 25.25 -4.99
N PRO A 533 -18.86 26.02 -5.07
CA PRO A 533 -18.84 27.42 -4.64
C PRO A 533 -18.58 27.57 -3.13
N LEU A 534 -19.03 26.63 -2.29
CA LEU A 534 -18.76 26.65 -0.86
C LEU A 534 -17.28 26.45 -0.53
N LEU A 535 -16.65 25.43 -1.10
CA LEU A 535 -15.23 25.13 -0.87
C LEU A 535 -14.32 26.23 -1.42
N ASN A 536 -14.69 26.87 -2.53
CA ASN A 536 -13.98 28.04 -3.03
C ASN A 536 -13.96 29.18 -2.00
N ARG A 537 -15.08 29.42 -1.29
CA ARG A 537 -15.14 30.41 -0.21
C ARG A 537 -14.29 30.02 1.00
N LEU A 538 -14.08 28.73 1.22
CA LEU A 538 -13.19 28.18 2.26
C LEU A 538 -11.71 28.13 1.83
N GLY A 539 -11.40 28.46 0.56
CA GLY A 539 -10.04 28.33 0.02
C GLY A 539 -9.58 26.88 -0.14
N VAL A 540 -10.51 25.93 -0.25
CA VAL A 540 -10.23 24.50 -0.39
C VAL A 540 -10.52 24.05 -1.83
N ARG A 541 -9.64 23.21 -2.38
CA ARG A 541 -9.82 22.60 -3.70
C ARG A 541 -11.00 21.61 -3.66
N PHE A 542 -11.94 21.76 -4.58
CA PHE A 542 -13.00 20.78 -4.78
C PHE A 542 -12.49 19.57 -5.58
N ASP A 543 -12.80 18.38 -5.10
CA ASP A 543 -12.57 17.10 -5.77
C ASP A 543 -13.91 16.34 -5.84
N PRO A 544 -14.56 16.25 -7.01
CA PRO A 544 -15.90 15.68 -7.14
C PRO A 544 -15.95 14.16 -6.93
N ASP A 545 -14.80 13.50 -7.00
CA ASP A 545 -14.64 12.04 -6.92
C ASP A 545 -14.07 11.61 -5.54
N GLU A 546 -13.92 12.56 -4.61
CA GLU A 546 -13.41 12.28 -3.26
C GLU A 546 -14.47 11.66 -2.36
N TYR A 547 -14.08 10.57 -1.68
CA TYR A 547 -14.80 10.03 -0.54
C TYR A 547 -14.32 10.74 0.72
N ILE A 548 -15.21 11.51 1.32
CA ILE A 548 -14.91 12.51 2.35
C ILE A 548 -15.13 11.92 3.74
N ASP A 549 -14.22 12.24 4.64
CA ASP A 549 -14.38 11.99 6.07
C ASP A 549 -15.16 13.12 6.72
N PHE A 550 -16.33 12.82 7.29
CA PHE A 550 -17.19 13.81 7.96
C PHE A 550 -18.10 13.13 9.01
N PRO A 551 -18.62 13.88 9.99
CA PRO A 551 -19.55 13.35 10.99
C PRO A 551 -20.91 13.03 10.35
N VAL A 552 -21.09 11.81 9.85
CA VAL A 552 -22.35 11.38 9.21
C VAL A 552 -23.49 11.39 10.24
N GLY A 553 -24.45 12.30 10.06
CA GLY A 553 -25.49 12.59 11.06
C GLY A 553 -25.17 13.79 11.95
N SER A 554 -24.17 14.59 11.59
CA SER A 554 -23.89 15.95 12.12
C SER A 554 -23.69 16.04 13.63
N MET A 555 -23.31 14.96 14.33
CA MET A 555 -23.02 14.97 15.76
C MET A 555 -21.54 14.74 16.05
N PHE A 556 -20.92 15.63 16.83
CA PHE A 556 -19.49 15.61 17.07
C PHE A 556 -19.08 16.48 18.27
N TRP A 557 -17.84 16.32 18.71
CA TRP A 557 -17.12 17.28 19.54
C TRP A 557 -16.12 18.05 18.69
N ALA A 558 -15.94 19.35 18.94
CA ALA A 558 -14.97 20.18 18.24
C ALA A 558 -14.32 21.20 19.17
N ARG A 559 -13.09 21.58 18.85
CA ARG A 559 -12.51 22.86 19.25
C ARG A 559 -13.26 23.96 18.52
N ARG A 560 -13.53 25.07 19.21
CA ARG A 560 -14.15 26.25 18.57
C ARG A 560 -13.35 26.70 17.34
N GLU A 561 -12.02 26.75 17.43
CA GLU A 561 -11.13 27.19 16.36
C GLU A 561 -11.31 26.37 15.06
N ALA A 562 -11.65 25.09 15.18
CA ALA A 562 -11.87 24.21 14.04
C ALA A 562 -13.16 24.53 13.27
N LEU A 563 -14.13 25.19 13.93
CA LEU A 563 -15.39 25.61 13.33
C LEU A 563 -15.34 27.03 12.75
N GLU A 564 -14.33 27.84 13.08
CA GLU A 564 -14.22 29.24 12.62
C GLU A 564 -14.35 29.40 11.11
N PRO A 565 -13.76 28.56 10.23
CA PRO A 565 -13.93 28.73 8.78
C PRO A 565 -15.39 28.71 8.32
N LEU A 566 -16.24 27.90 8.97
CA LEU A 566 -17.67 27.86 8.68
C LEU A 566 -18.43 29.04 9.31
N LEU A 567 -18.02 29.48 10.52
CA LEU A 567 -18.60 30.66 11.16
C LEU A 567 -18.25 31.96 10.40
N ASP A 568 -17.08 32.00 9.77
CA ASP A 568 -16.59 33.14 8.98
C ASP A 568 -17.30 33.26 7.62
N LEU A 569 -18.02 32.23 7.16
CA LEU A 569 -18.89 32.31 6.00
C LEU A 569 -20.08 33.26 6.20
N ARG A 570 -20.41 33.62 7.45
CA ARG A 570 -21.50 34.54 7.81
C ARG A 570 -22.82 34.18 7.10
N LEU A 571 -23.15 32.90 7.12
CA LEU A 571 -24.38 32.39 6.53
C LEU A 571 -25.59 32.99 7.24
N THR A 572 -26.68 33.10 6.50
CA THR A 572 -27.98 33.57 6.95
C THR A 572 -29.04 32.51 6.64
N HIS A 573 -30.21 32.60 7.27
CA HIS A 573 -31.33 31.69 6.98
C HIS A 573 -31.73 31.68 5.49
N ARG A 574 -31.53 32.80 4.77
CA ARG A 574 -31.84 32.93 3.34
C ARG A 574 -30.96 32.06 2.44
N ASP A 575 -29.76 31.71 2.89
CA ASP A 575 -28.84 30.84 2.14
C ASP A 575 -29.29 29.38 2.14
N PHE A 576 -30.13 28.99 3.10
CA PHE A 576 -30.71 27.65 3.18
C PHE A 576 -32.03 27.60 2.41
N PRO A 577 -32.34 26.51 1.70
CA PRO A 577 -33.64 26.36 1.05
C PRO A 577 -34.77 26.18 2.09
N GLU A 578 -36.00 26.46 1.67
CA GLU A 578 -37.20 26.14 2.45
C GLU A 578 -37.33 24.62 2.66
N GLU A 579 -37.90 24.20 3.78
CA GLU A 579 -38.00 22.79 4.14
C GLU A 579 -39.25 22.16 3.50
N HIS A 580 -39.03 21.22 2.60
CA HIS A 580 -40.06 20.41 1.93
C HIS A 580 -39.82 18.90 2.11
N GLY A 581 -39.00 18.50 3.10
CA GLY A 581 -38.65 17.10 3.33
C GLY A 581 -37.47 16.61 2.48
N GLN A 582 -36.60 17.52 2.01
CA GLN A 582 -35.46 17.15 1.17
C GLN A 582 -34.51 16.19 1.91
N THR A 583 -34.04 15.16 1.23
CA THR A 583 -33.19 14.10 1.81
C THR A 583 -31.69 14.34 1.62
N ASP A 584 -31.28 15.04 0.55
CA ASP A 584 -29.89 15.44 0.27
C ASP A 584 -29.86 16.65 -0.68
N GLY A 585 -28.67 17.11 -1.11
CA GLY A 585 -28.54 18.08 -2.21
C GLY A 585 -28.92 19.53 -1.84
N THR A 586 -28.78 19.89 -0.56
CA THR A 586 -29.05 21.25 -0.06
C THR A 586 -27.80 21.80 0.63
N LEU A 587 -27.80 23.11 0.93
CA LEU A 587 -26.66 23.75 1.61
C LEU A 587 -26.34 23.10 2.97
N HIS A 588 -27.34 22.71 3.77
CA HIS A 588 -27.08 22.09 5.07
C HIS A 588 -26.46 20.70 4.94
N HIS A 589 -26.88 19.89 3.96
CA HIS A 589 -26.25 18.59 3.67
C HIS A 589 -24.82 18.73 3.11
N THR A 590 -24.57 19.81 2.37
CA THR A 590 -23.22 20.14 1.87
C THR A 590 -22.30 20.57 3.02
N ILE A 591 -22.78 21.43 3.93
CA ILE A 591 -22.00 21.89 5.09
C ILE A 591 -21.69 20.73 6.04
N GLU A 592 -22.63 19.79 6.23
CA GLU A 592 -22.38 18.58 7.03
C GLU A 592 -21.13 17.83 6.56
N ARG A 593 -20.95 17.67 5.24
CA ARG A 593 -19.76 17.06 4.61
C ARG A 593 -18.51 17.92 4.74
N CYS A 594 -18.65 19.22 5.01
CA CYS A 594 -17.55 20.16 5.06
C CYS A 594 -16.98 20.42 6.46
N PHE A 595 -17.54 19.87 7.55
CA PHE A 595 -17.01 20.15 8.91
C PHE A 595 -15.52 19.79 9.07
N VAL A 596 -15.14 18.60 8.64
CA VAL A 596 -13.75 18.14 8.68
C VAL A 596 -12.88 18.91 7.70
N ILE A 597 -13.36 19.11 6.46
CA ILE A 597 -12.66 19.88 5.42
C ILE A 597 -12.37 21.31 5.91
N ALA A 598 -13.35 21.95 6.54
CA ALA A 598 -13.21 23.26 7.13
C ALA A 598 -12.15 23.27 8.24
N ALA A 599 -12.18 22.30 9.16
CA ALA A 599 -11.13 22.20 10.18
C ALA A 599 -9.72 22.03 9.57
N GLN A 600 -9.59 21.18 8.56
CA GLN A 600 -8.33 20.94 7.85
C GLN A 600 -7.81 22.18 7.12
N SER A 601 -8.70 23.06 6.63
CA SER A 601 -8.30 24.34 6.01
C SER A 601 -7.52 25.26 6.97
N ARG A 602 -7.64 25.05 8.28
CA ARG A 602 -6.88 25.76 9.34
C ARG A 602 -5.73 24.94 9.90
N GLY A 603 -5.38 23.81 9.29
CA GLY A 603 -4.31 22.92 9.73
C GLY A 603 -4.69 21.97 10.87
N PHE A 604 -5.96 21.89 11.26
CA PHE A 604 -6.41 20.89 12.23
C PHE A 604 -6.53 19.50 11.59
N ARG A 605 -6.16 18.48 12.36
CA ARG A 605 -6.54 17.08 12.15
C ARG A 605 -7.92 16.83 12.76
N TYR A 606 -8.48 15.67 12.47
CA TYR A 606 -9.68 15.16 13.12
C TYR A 606 -9.40 13.76 13.66
N ALA A 607 -10.27 13.27 14.53
CA ALA A 607 -10.22 11.88 14.98
C ALA A 607 -11.60 11.23 14.98
N VAL A 608 -11.63 9.97 14.59
CA VAL A 608 -12.82 9.14 14.46
C VAL A 608 -12.84 8.16 15.62
N ILE A 609 -13.92 8.15 16.39
CA ILE A 609 -14.11 7.21 17.48
C ILE A 609 -14.43 5.84 16.86
N SER A 610 -13.51 4.89 16.95
CA SER A 610 -13.63 3.62 16.23
C SER A 610 -14.32 2.51 17.04
N ASP A 611 -14.56 2.73 18.33
CA ASP A 611 -15.06 1.70 19.24
C ASP A 611 -15.88 2.26 20.42
N LYS A 612 -16.76 1.44 21.00
CA LYS A 612 -17.67 1.83 22.09
C LYS A 612 -17.06 1.83 23.50
N LYS A 613 -15.99 1.08 23.79
CA LYS A 613 -15.53 0.82 25.18
C LYS A 613 -14.05 1.10 25.48
N GLN A 614 -13.17 0.91 24.51
CA GLN A 614 -11.72 0.95 24.64
C GLN A 614 -11.11 2.33 24.35
N HIS A 615 -11.93 3.32 24.01
CA HIS A 615 -11.49 4.71 23.80
C HIS A 615 -10.43 4.83 22.71
N ILE A 616 -10.68 4.10 21.62
CA ILE A 616 -9.84 4.08 20.45
C ILE A 616 -10.30 5.17 19.48
N PHE A 617 -9.32 5.89 18.96
CA PHE A 617 -9.48 6.93 17.97
C PHE A 617 -8.60 6.64 16.76
N CYS A 618 -9.10 6.89 15.56
CA CYS A 618 -8.37 6.80 14.29
C CYS A 618 -8.30 8.18 13.63
N TYR A 619 -7.26 8.47 12.86
CA TYR A 619 -7.16 9.76 12.14
C TYR A 619 -7.85 9.77 10.77
N HIS A 620 -8.59 8.70 10.44
CA HIS A 620 -9.42 8.56 9.25
C HIS A 620 -10.62 7.66 9.58
N SER A 621 -11.69 7.75 8.80
CA SER A 621 -12.81 6.81 8.88
C SER A 621 -12.58 5.63 7.94
N LYS A 622 -13.18 4.49 8.26
CA LYS A 622 -13.27 3.34 7.34
C LYS A 622 -14.31 3.55 6.24
N ARG A 623 -15.23 4.50 6.43
CA ARG A 623 -16.29 4.89 5.48
C ARG A 623 -17.20 3.72 5.09
N ASN A 624 -17.26 2.69 5.93
CA ASN A 624 -17.85 1.38 5.63
C ASN A 624 -17.38 0.78 4.28
N PHE A 625 -16.17 1.13 3.82
CA PHE A 625 -15.69 0.75 2.49
C PHE A 625 -15.58 -0.78 2.32
N GLU A 626 -15.46 -1.53 3.41
CA GLU A 626 -15.52 -2.98 3.41
C GLU A 626 -16.81 -3.53 2.79
N GLN A 627 -17.92 -2.78 2.80
CA GLN A 627 -19.17 -3.15 2.11
C GLN A 627 -18.99 -3.24 0.59
N TYR A 628 -18.11 -2.42 0.00
CA TYR A 628 -17.80 -2.53 -1.43
C TYR A 628 -16.96 -3.78 -1.70
N LEU A 629 -16.03 -4.14 -0.83
CA LEU A 629 -15.14 -5.29 -1.04
C LEU A 629 -15.72 -6.62 -0.55
N SER A 630 -16.82 -6.61 0.19
CA SER A 630 -17.33 -7.81 0.88
C SER A 630 -17.78 -8.93 -0.04
N LEU A 631 -18.18 -8.60 -1.28
CA LEU A 631 -18.60 -9.57 -2.28
C LEU A 631 -18.07 -9.18 -3.66
N PRO A 632 -17.64 -10.15 -4.48
CA PRO A 632 -17.32 -9.91 -5.88
C PRO A 632 -18.51 -9.31 -6.64
N PHE A 633 -18.23 -8.49 -7.65
CA PHE A 633 -19.22 -7.86 -8.51
C PHE A 633 -20.22 -8.86 -9.09
N GLU A 634 -19.74 -10.00 -9.59
CA GLU A 634 -20.53 -11.07 -10.20
C GLU A 634 -21.53 -11.65 -9.19
N SER A 635 -21.10 -11.80 -7.93
CA SER A 635 -21.96 -12.28 -6.84
C SER A 635 -23.02 -11.26 -6.45
N LYS A 636 -22.67 -9.97 -6.39
CA LYS A 636 -23.64 -8.88 -6.14
C LYS A 636 -24.69 -8.84 -7.23
N LEU A 637 -24.27 -8.92 -8.49
CA LEU A 637 -25.17 -8.91 -9.65
C LEU A 637 -26.11 -10.12 -9.60
N ARG A 638 -25.57 -11.34 -9.42
CA ARG A 638 -26.38 -12.57 -9.35
C ARG A 638 -27.40 -12.57 -8.21
N ALA A 639 -27.04 -12.00 -7.05
CA ALA A 639 -27.93 -11.96 -5.89
C ALA A 639 -29.24 -11.19 -6.15
N VAL A 640 -29.22 -10.25 -7.10
CA VAL A 640 -30.36 -9.35 -7.40
C VAL A 640 -30.93 -9.57 -8.80
N LEU A 641 -30.26 -10.38 -9.62
CA LEU A 641 -30.64 -10.68 -11.01
C LEU A 641 -31.98 -11.42 -11.11
N ALA A 642 -32.27 -12.30 -10.14
CA ALA A 642 -33.47 -13.15 -10.18
C ALA A 642 -34.77 -12.34 -10.24
N SER A 643 -34.84 -11.21 -9.52
CA SER A 643 -36.01 -10.33 -9.49
C SER A 643 -36.15 -9.40 -10.70
N ALA A 644 -35.09 -9.22 -11.49
CA ALA A 644 -35.08 -8.28 -12.61
C ALA A 644 -35.69 -8.90 -13.89
N ALA A 645 -36.52 -8.13 -14.60
CA ALA A 645 -36.93 -8.46 -15.98
C ALA A 645 -36.00 -7.78 -16.98
N ILE A 646 -35.62 -6.53 -16.68
CA ILE A 646 -34.70 -5.72 -17.47
C ILE A 646 -33.47 -5.41 -16.62
N VAL A 647 -32.29 -5.58 -17.21
CA VAL A 647 -31.02 -5.16 -16.62
C VAL A 647 -30.44 -4.06 -17.48
N SER A 648 -30.18 -2.92 -16.85
CA SER A 648 -29.59 -1.75 -17.50
C SER A 648 -28.15 -1.55 -17.03
N PHE A 649 -27.26 -1.20 -17.95
CA PHE A 649 -25.88 -0.82 -17.64
C PHE A 649 -25.61 0.62 -18.09
N ASP A 650 -24.89 1.38 -17.26
CA ASP A 650 -24.22 2.59 -17.74
C ASP A 650 -23.05 2.24 -18.69
N ILE A 651 -22.68 3.21 -19.53
CA ILE A 651 -21.65 3.04 -20.56
C ILE A 651 -20.28 3.49 -20.04
N PHE A 652 -20.16 4.71 -19.51
CA PHE A 652 -18.86 5.33 -19.25
C PHE A 652 -18.39 5.01 -17.83
N ASP A 653 -17.12 4.64 -17.71
CA ASP A 653 -16.52 4.13 -16.47
C ASP A 653 -17.22 2.90 -15.86
N THR A 654 -18.28 2.38 -16.49
CA THR A 654 -18.99 1.11 -16.17
C THR A 654 -18.65 -0.02 -17.14
N ILE A 655 -18.97 0.13 -18.44
CA ILE A 655 -18.63 -0.86 -19.49
C ILE A 655 -17.35 -0.45 -20.23
N LEU A 656 -17.18 0.85 -20.48
CA LEU A 656 -16.04 1.44 -21.15
C LEU A 656 -15.37 2.45 -20.22
N SER A 657 -14.08 2.32 -19.96
CA SER A 657 -13.35 3.32 -19.15
C SER A 657 -12.37 4.12 -19.99
N ARG A 658 -12.14 5.37 -19.58
CA ARG A 658 -11.11 6.24 -20.16
C ARG A 658 -9.76 5.97 -19.47
N PRO A 659 -8.64 6.29 -20.12
CA PRO A 659 -7.31 6.16 -19.49
C PRO A 659 -7.02 7.30 -18.49
N PHE A 660 -7.93 8.27 -18.34
CA PHE A 660 -7.78 9.43 -17.46
C PHE A 660 -8.40 9.16 -16.09
N ALA A 661 -7.77 9.67 -15.04
CA ALA A 661 -8.34 9.64 -13.69
C ALA A 661 -9.69 10.38 -13.60
N THR A 662 -9.86 11.45 -14.38
CA THR A 662 -11.10 12.25 -14.47
C THR A 662 -11.51 12.46 -15.94
N PRO A 663 -12.79 12.29 -16.34
CA PRO A 663 -13.17 12.24 -17.75
C PRO A 663 -12.92 13.58 -18.49
N ASP A 664 -13.13 14.71 -17.81
CA ASP A 664 -12.95 16.07 -18.36
C ASP A 664 -11.54 16.34 -18.93
N MET A 665 -10.53 15.55 -18.55
CA MET A 665 -9.16 15.73 -19.05
C MET A 665 -9.00 15.37 -20.54
N VAL A 666 -9.94 14.61 -21.12
CA VAL A 666 -9.96 14.34 -22.56
C VAL A 666 -10.00 15.64 -23.38
N PHE A 667 -10.73 16.64 -22.91
CA PHE A 667 -10.86 17.93 -23.59
C PHE A 667 -9.56 18.75 -23.53
N LYS A 668 -8.83 18.68 -22.41
CA LYS A 668 -7.49 19.29 -22.28
C LYS A 668 -6.45 18.60 -23.14
N TYR A 669 -6.57 17.28 -23.32
CA TYR A 669 -5.77 16.54 -24.29
C TYR A 669 -6.09 16.95 -25.74
N ILE A 670 -7.36 17.12 -26.09
CA ILE A 670 -7.80 17.58 -27.42
C ILE A 670 -7.32 19.01 -27.68
N GLU A 671 -7.36 19.91 -26.68
CA GLU A 671 -6.91 21.31 -26.79
C GLU A 671 -5.49 21.43 -27.36
N GLU A 672 -4.56 20.53 -27.00
CA GLU A 672 -3.21 20.54 -27.58
C GLU A 672 -3.19 20.19 -29.07
N GLN A 673 -4.04 19.26 -29.51
CA GLN A 673 -4.15 18.90 -30.92
C GLN A 673 -4.79 20.03 -31.72
N VAL A 674 -5.85 20.63 -31.16
CA VAL A 674 -6.58 21.75 -31.77
C VAL A 674 -5.68 22.97 -31.91
N THR A 675 -4.92 23.30 -30.86
CA THR A 675 -3.98 24.43 -30.90
C THR A 675 -2.91 24.22 -31.98
N LYS A 676 -2.33 23.00 -32.08
CA LYS A 676 -1.27 22.70 -33.05
C LYS A 676 -1.76 22.67 -34.50
N LYS A 677 -2.93 22.09 -34.75
CA LYS A 677 -3.45 21.88 -36.12
C LYS A 677 -4.28 23.05 -36.65
N HIS A 678 -5.00 23.75 -35.77
CA HIS A 678 -5.96 24.77 -36.16
C HIS A 678 -5.65 26.16 -35.57
N GLY A 679 -4.64 26.29 -34.70
CA GLY A 679 -4.26 27.57 -34.10
C GLY A 679 -5.26 28.11 -33.05
N ILE A 680 -6.32 27.36 -32.75
CA ILE A 680 -7.36 27.76 -31.79
C ILE A 680 -6.88 27.49 -30.37
N LYS A 681 -6.70 28.54 -29.57
CA LYS A 681 -6.27 28.47 -28.17
C LYS A 681 -7.47 28.37 -27.24
N ASN A 682 -7.25 27.89 -26.00
CA ASN A 682 -8.27 27.78 -24.94
C ASN A 682 -9.51 26.96 -25.35
N PHE A 683 -9.32 25.97 -26.21
CA PHE A 683 -10.39 25.13 -26.72
C PHE A 683 -11.25 24.51 -25.60
N TYR A 684 -10.64 24.05 -24.50
CA TYR A 684 -11.34 23.50 -23.35
C TYR A 684 -12.40 24.47 -22.81
N THR A 685 -11.98 25.71 -22.56
CA THR A 685 -12.85 26.75 -22.00
C THR A 685 -13.98 27.08 -22.98
N LEU A 686 -13.64 27.33 -24.25
CA LEU A 686 -14.61 27.62 -25.30
C LEU A 686 -15.65 26.49 -25.44
N ARG A 687 -15.21 25.24 -25.34
CA ARG A 687 -16.08 24.05 -25.43
C ARG A 687 -17.01 23.91 -24.23
N LYS A 688 -16.56 24.22 -23.01
CA LYS A 688 -17.41 24.23 -21.80
C LYS A 688 -18.39 25.40 -21.81
N GLU A 689 -17.96 26.57 -22.25
CA GLU A 689 -18.82 27.75 -22.43
C GLU A 689 -19.91 27.50 -23.48
N SER A 690 -19.56 26.85 -24.59
CA SER A 690 -20.52 26.48 -25.64
C SER A 690 -21.59 25.53 -25.11
N GLU A 691 -21.19 24.52 -24.35
CA GLU A 691 -22.12 23.58 -23.70
C GLU A 691 -23.04 24.28 -22.70
N HIS A 692 -22.48 25.17 -21.87
CA HIS A 692 -23.27 25.97 -20.95
C HIS A 692 -24.26 26.89 -21.69
N ALA A 693 -23.83 27.53 -22.78
CA ALA A 693 -24.69 28.39 -23.59
C ALA A 693 -25.84 27.62 -24.24
N VAL A 694 -25.62 26.37 -24.69
CA VAL A 694 -26.72 25.52 -25.17
C VAL A 694 -27.69 25.19 -24.03
N ARG A 695 -27.19 24.82 -22.84
CA ARG A 695 -28.05 24.56 -21.67
C ARG A 695 -28.88 25.80 -21.30
N ALA A 696 -28.25 26.97 -21.26
CA ALA A 696 -28.92 28.23 -20.94
C ALA A 696 -30.01 28.59 -21.97
N ARG A 697 -29.78 28.35 -23.27
CA ARG A 697 -30.78 28.56 -24.33
C ARG A 697 -32.01 27.66 -24.19
N LYS A 698 -31.85 26.48 -23.58
CA LYS A 698 -32.95 25.56 -23.28
C LYS A 698 -33.56 25.79 -21.89
N ASP A 699 -33.20 26.88 -21.21
CA ASP A 699 -33.58 27.15 -19.82
C ASP A 699 -33.28 25.96 -18.88
N PHE A 700 -32.15 25.28 -19.15
CA PHE A 700 -31.72 24.08 -18.45
C PHE A 700 -32.71 22.89 -18.51
N HIS A 701 -33.71 22.95 -19.40
CA HIS A 701 -34.56 21.82 -19.77
C HIS A 701 -33.91 20.97 -20.87
N GLY A 702 -34.21 19.67 -20.87
CA GLY A 702 -33.61 18.75 -21.83
C GLY A 702 -32.17 18.36 -21.48
N ASP A 703 -31.48 17.77 -22.44
CA ASP A 703 -30.02 17.61 -22.40
C ASP A 703 -29.40 18.12 -23.72
N VAL A 704 -28.08 18.24 -23.78
CA VAL A 704 -27.35 18.91 -24.86
C VAL A 704 -26.72 17.91 -25.82
N LYS A 705 -26.82 18.17 -27.12
CA LYS A 705 -26.19 17.33 -28.16
C LYS A 705 -24.85 17.90 -28.57
N ILE A 706 -23.90 17.03 -28.92
CA ILE A 706 -22.59 17.43 -29.42
C ILE A 706 -22.71 18.34 -30.65
N SER A 707 -23.66 18.06 -31.53
CA SER A 707 -23.98 18.85 -32.73
C SER A 707 -24.39 20.29 -32.38
N GLU A 708 -25.23 20.47 -31.35
CA GLU A 708 -25.64 21.78 -30.83
C GLU A 708 -24.45 22.52 -30.22
N ILE A 709 -23.61 21.82 -29.45
CA ILE A 709 -22.44 22.40 -28.80
C ILE A 709 -21.47 22.96 -29.85
N TYR A 710 -21.15 22.19 -30.89
CA TYR A 710 -20.22 22.63 -31.93
C TYR A 710 -20.83 23.70 -32.85
N SER A 711 -22.14 23.69 -33.05
CA SER A 711 -22.86 24.79 -33.72
C SER A 711 -22.69 26.12 -32.96
N VAL A 712 -22.82 26.11 -31.63
CA VAL A 712 -22.57 27.30 -30.80
C VAL A 712 -21.09 27.66 -30.75
N LEU A 713 -20.21 26.66 -30.67
CA LEU A 713 -18.76 26.86 -30.64
C LEU A 713 -18.25 27.59 -31.88
N ALA A 714 -18.84 27.34 -33.06
CA ALA A 714 -18.50 28.06 -34.29
C ALA A 714 -18.61 29.59 -34.12
N GLY A 715 -19.69 30.04 -33.48
CA GLY A 715 -19.91 31.46 -33.17
C GLY A 715 -18.98 31.99 -32.08
N ILE A 716 -18.86 31.29 -30.95
CA ILE A 716 -18.04 31.74 -29.81
C ILE A 716 -16.56 31.80 -30.18
N ALA A 717 -16.05 30.78 -30.86
CA ALA A 717 -14.66 30.69 -31.29
C ALA A 717 -14.37 31.46 -32.60
N LYS A 718 -15.39 32.04 -33.25
CA LYS A 718 -15.30 32.75 -34.55
C LYS A 718 -14.63 31.90 -35.64
N ILE A 719 -15.06 30.65 -35.77
CA ILE A 719 -14.57 29.71 -36.79
C ILE A 719 -15.68 29.31 -37.75
N SER A 720 -15.32 28.80 -38.93
CA SER A 720 -16.31 28.30 -39.89
C SER A 720 -17.03 27.06 -39.38
N THR A 721 -18.27 26.84 -39.82
CA THR A 721 -19.04 25.61 -39.53
C THR A 721 -18.29 24.35 -39.94
N GLU A 722 -17.58 24.38 -41.08
CA GLU A 722 -16.74 23.27 -41.53
C GLU A 722 -15.62 22.95 -40.53
N THR A 723 -14.97 23.98 -39.98
CA THR A 723 -13.93 23.80 -38.97
C THR A 723 -14.53 23.24 -37.68
N ALA A 724 -15.68 23.76 -37.24
CA ALA A 724 -16.38 23.26 -36.06
C ALA A 724 -16.77 21.78 -36.22
N ASN A 725 -17.25 21.36 -37.40
CA ASN A 725 -17.55 19.95 -37.69
C ASN A 725 -16.30 19.07 -37.62
N LYS A 726 -15.15 19.53 -38.16
CA LYS A 726 -13.87 18.80 -38.04
C LYS A 726 -13.42 18.65 -36.57
N LEU A 727 -13.66 19.66 -35.73
CA LEU A 727 -13.35 19.58 -34.30
C LEU A 727 -14.30 18.62 -33.56
N MET A 728 -15.59 18.61 -33.93
CA MET A 728 -16.56 17.64 -33.42
C MET A 728 -16.13 16.21 -33.74
N GLU A 729 -15.77 15.94 -35.00
CA GLU A 729 -15.26 14.64 -35.42
C GLU A 729 -13.96 14.27 -34.71
N LEU A 730 -13.07 15.25 -34.45
CA LEU A 730 -11.86 15.02 -33.66
C LEU A 730 -12.19 14.59 -32.23
N GLU A 731 -13.17 15.22 -31.57
CA GLU A 731 -13.63 14.82 -30.22
C GLU A 731 -14.20 13.40 -30.23
N VAL A 732 -15.15 13.11 -31.13
CA VAL A 732 -15.75 11.77 -31.26
C VAL A 732 -14.69 10.71 -31.54
N ASN A 733 -13.82 10.93 -32.52
CA ASN A 733 -12.77 9.97 -32.87
C ASN A 733 -11.73 9.79 -31.76
N THR A 734 -11.48 10.83 -30.95
CA THR A 734 -10.58 10.75 -29.80
C THR A 734 -11.20 9.89 -28.70
N GLU A 735 -12.48 10.11 -28.38
CA GLU A 735 -13.23 9.27 -27.43
C GLU A 735 -13.25 7.81 -27.89
N THR A 736 -13.59 7.54 -29.16
CA THR A 736 -13.58 6.17 -29.73
C THR A 736 -12.23 5.48 -29.57
N LYS A 737 -11.12 6.21 -29.76
CA LYS A 737 -9.77 5.65 -29.63
C LYS A 737 -9.40 5.36 -28.18
N LEU A 738 -9.71 6.27 -27.27
CA LEU A 738 -9.25 6.21 -25.88
C LEU A 738 -10.07 5.29 -25.00
N LEU A 739 -11.37 5.13 -25.26
CA LEU A 739 -12.22 4.25 -24.48
C LEU A 739 -11.76 2.80 -24.58
N VAL A 740 -11.66 2.13 -23.44
CA VAL A 740 -11.19 0.74 -23.33
C VAL A 740 -12.27 -0.13 -22.68
N PRO A 741 -12.54 -1.34 -23.19
CA PRO A 741 -13.52 -2.25 -22.60
C PRO A 741 -13.14 -2.74 -21.20
N ARG A 742 -14.07 -2.67 -20.25
CA ARG A 742 -13.99 -3.33 -18.93
C ARG A 742 -14.45 -4.78 -19.09
N LYS A 743 -13.52 -5.65 -19.50
CA LYS A 743 -13.79 -7.03 -19.95
C LYS A 743 -14.65 -7.85 -18.98
N SER A 744 -14.35 -7.85 -17.68
CA SER A 744 -15.12 -8.62 -16.70
C SER A 744 -16.56 -8.13 -16.55
N VAL A 745 -16.80 -6.81 -16.64
CA VAL A 745 -18.16 -6.25 -16.63
C VAL A 745 -18.93 -6.65 -17.89
N ILE A 746 -18.27 -6.61 -19.05
CA ILE A 746 -18.83 -7.04 -20.35
C ILE A 746 -19.17 -8.52 -20.35
N GLU A 747 -18.32 -9.38 -19.78
CA GLU A 747 -18.58 -10.81 -19.64
C GLU A 747 -19.84 -11.06 -18.80
N GLN A 748 -20.01 -10.35 -17.69
CA GLN A 748 -21.22 -10.44 -16.88
C GLN A 748 -22.47 -9.90 -17.60
N ALA A 749 -22.34 -8.81 -18.37
CA ALA A 749 -23.43 -8.32 -19.21
C ALA A 749 -23.86 -9.38 -20.25
N LYS A 750 -22.90 -10.09 -20.87
CA LYS A 750 -23.20 -11.21 -21.78
C LYS A 750 -23.90 -12.36 -21.06
N GLU A 751 -23.46 -12.72 -19.86
CA GLU A 751 -24.12 -13.75 -19.04
C GLU A 751 -25.57 -13.39 -18.70
N VAL A 752 -25.84 -12.12 -18.38
CA VAL A 752 -27.19 -11.61 -18.15
C VAL A 752 -28.06 -11.81 -19.39
N MET A 753 -27.58 -11.41 -20.58
CA MET A 753 -28.32 -11.61 -21.83
C MET A 753 -28.55 -13.10 -22.14
N ASN A 754 -27.54 -13.94 -21.93
CA ASN A 754 -27.63 -15.39 -22.13
C ASN A 754 -28.62 -16.07 -21.17
N SER A 755 -28.91 -15.46 -20.01
CA SER A 755 -29.95 -15.92 -19.08
C SER A 755 -31.38 -15.57 -19.53
N GLY A 756 -31.54 -14.99 -20.73
CA GLY A 756 -32.84 -14.63 -21.31
C GLY A 756 -33.41 -13.32 -20.76
N LYS A 757 -32.60 -12.50 -20.08
CA LYS A 757 -33.01 -11.19 -19.58
C LYS A 757 -32.83 -10.14 -20.67
N ARG A 758 -33.72 -9.16 -20.72
CA ARG A 758 -33.58 -7.99 -21.59
C ARG A 758 -32.47 -7.09 -21.06
N LEU A 759 -31.48 -6.80 -21.88
CA LEU A 759 -30.31 -5.99 -21.55
C LEU A 759 -30.36 -4.66 -22.30
N ILE A 760 -30.35 -3.56 -21.56
CA ILE A 760 -30.35 -2.20 -22.14
C ILE A 760 -29.13 -1.41 -21.68
N LEU A 761 -28.70 -0.45 -22.50
CA LEU A 761 -27.65 0.50 -22.14
C LEU A 761 -28.25 1.88 -21.92
N VAL A 762 -27.85 2.56 -20.85
CA VAL A 762 -28.43 3.85 -20.44
C VAL A 762 -27.32 4.82 -20.06
N SER A 763 -27.21 5.97 -20.73
CA SER A 763 -26.12 6.92 -20.42
C SER A 763 -26.54 8.38 -20.50
N ASP A 764 -26.06 9.15 -19.51
CA ASP A 764 -26.09 10.60 -19.52
C ASP A 764 -24.91 11.12 -20.33
N THR A 765 -25.14 11.49 -21.58
CA THR A 765 -24.07 11.93 -22.48
C THR A 765 -24.57 12.93 -23.50
N TYR A 766 -23.67 13.81 -23.91
CA TYR A 766 -23.89 14.74 -25.02
C TYR A 766 -23.64 14.10 -26.39
N LEU A 767 -23.11 12.88 -26.44
CA LEU A 767 -22.86 12.15 -27.68
C LEU A 767 -24.17 11.52 -28.19
N GLU A 768 -24.60 11.94 -29.39
CA GLU A 768 -25.78 11.37 -30.07
C GLU A 768 -25.61 9.85 -30.33
N ARG A 769 -26.72 9.13 -30.46
CA ARG A 769 -26.79 7.66 -30.57
C ARG A 769 -25.86 7.11 -31.64
N LYS A 770 -25.85 7.71 -32.84
CA LYS A 770 -24.95 7.32 -33.94
C LYS A 770 -23.47 7.29 -33.54
N HIS A 771 -23.04 8.16 -32.63
CA HIS A 771 -21.64 8.20 -32.16
C HIS A 771 -21.39 7.11 -31.13
N ILE A 772 -22.35 6.88 -30.21
CA ILE A 772 -22.26 5.82 -29.22
C ILE A 772 -22.28 4.44 -29.89
N GLU A 773 -23.19 4.19 -30.83
CA GLU A 773 -23.23 2.95 -31.61
C GLU A 773 -21.92 2.69 -32.35
N LYS A 774 -21.32 3.74 -32.96
CA LYS A 774 -20.00 3.65 -33.57
C LYS A 774 -18.93 3.27 -32.55
N ILE A 775 -18.94 3.88 -31.36
CA ILE A 775 -17.98 3.55 -30.29
C ILE A 775 -18.15 2.10 -29.85
N LEU A 776 -19.37 1.67 -29.55
CA LEU A 776 -19.68 0.32 -29.08
C LEU A 776 -19.31 -0.73 -30.13
N SER A 777 -19.64 -0.51 -31.41
CA SER A 777 -19.27 -1.38 -32.52
C SER A 777 -17.76 -1.53 -32.69
N VAL A 778 -16.98 -0.44 -32.62
CA VAL A 778 -15.50 -0.48 -32.69
C VAL A 778 -14.88 -1.22 -31.51
N LYS A 779 -15.63 -1.42 -30.42
CA LYS A 779 -15.18 -2.08 -29.19
C LYS A 779 -15.76 -3.48 -29.02
N ASP A 780 -16.38 -4.03 -30.07
CA ASP A 780 -17.01 -5.36 -30.09
C ASP A 780 -18.11 -5.51 -29.02
N ILE A 781 -18.92 -4.45 -28.86
CA ILE A 781 -20.09 -4.39 -27.97
C ILE A 781 -21.32 -4.15 -28.84
N ASP A 782 -21.84 -5.22 -29.44
CA ASP A 782 -23.04 -5.24 -30.28
C ASP A 782 -24.20 -6.02 -29.64
N PHE A 783 -24.02 -6.47 -28.40
CA PHE A 783 -24.95 -7.32 -27.67
C PHE A 783 -25.76 -6.49 -26.64
N PHE A 784 -26.85 -5.89 -27.08
CA PHE A 784 -27.84 -5.24 -26.23
C PHE A 784 -29.14 -5.10 -27.01
N ASP A 785 -30.27 -5.04 -26.29
CA ASP A 785 -31.58 -4.95 -26.93
C ASP A 785 -32.00 -3.51 -27.27
N GLU A 786 -31.55 -2.52 -26.48
CA GLU A 786 -31.86 -1.10 -26.72
C GLU A 786 -30.83 -0.16 -26.08
N LEU A 787 -30.72 1.05 -26.63
CA LEU A 787 -29.83 2.12 -26.17
C LEU A 787 -30.60 3.41 -25.84
N TYR A 788 -30.58 3.82 -24.57
CA TYR A 788 -31.21 5.04 -24.07
C TYR A 788 -30.16 6.13 -23.82
N ILE A 789 -30.17 7.18 -24.66
CA ILE A 789 -29.22 8.30 -24.59
C ILE A 789 -29.93 9.59 -24.16
N SER A 790 -29.42 10.23 -23.11
CA SER A 790 -30.04 11.41 -22.51
C SER A 790 -30.22 12.59 -23.47
N CYS A 791 -29.22 12.91 -24.30
CA CYS A 791 -29.31 14.03 -25.24
C CYS A 791 -30.32 13.83 -26.38
N GLU A 792 -30.70 12.58 -26.67
CA GLU A 792 -31.72 12.28 -27.68
C GLU A 792 -33.12 12.31 -27.12
N ILE A 793 -33.30 11.74 -25.94
CA ILE A 793 -34.59 11.66 -25.24
C ILE A 793 -34.94 13.00 -24.59
N GLY A 794 -33.94 13.81 -24.22
CA GLY A 794 -34.10 15.04 -23.45
C GLY A 794 -34.30 14.82 -21.95
N LYS A 795 -34.11 13.59 -21.45
CA LYS A 795 -34.26 13.21 -20.05
C LYS A 795 -32.93 12.67 -19.51
N ARG A 796 -32.63 12.84 -18.22
CA ARG A 796 -31.34 12.55 -17.58
C ARG A 796 -31.48 11.66 -16.33
N LYS A 797 -30.48 10.82 -16.09
CA LYS A 797 -30.39 10.00 -14.88
C LYS A 797 -30.21 10.86 -13.63
N ASP A 798 -29.38 11.91 -13.69
CA ASP A 798 -29.10 12.77 -12.54
C ASP A 798 -30.30 13.60 -12.06
N ARG A 799 -31.33 13.74 -12.90
CA ARG A 799 -32.64 14.36 -12.56
C ARG A 799 -33.73 13.35 -12.23
N GLY A 800 -33.51 12.07 -12.53
CA GLY A 800 -34.48 10.99 -12.34
C GLY A 800 -35.53 10.84 -13.45
N ASP A 801 -35.73 11.85 -14.30
CA ASP A 801 -36.75 11.84 -15.36
C ASP A 801 -36.47 10.77 -16.45
N LEU A 802 -35.21 10.39 -16.67
CA LEU A 802 -34.89 9.29 -17.60
C LEU A 802 -35.36 7.92 -17.07
N TRP A 803 -35.30 7.70 -15.75
CA TRP A 803 -35.76 6.45 -15.16
C TRP A 803 -37.27 6.30 -15.29
N GLU A 804 -38.03 7.37 -15.09
CA GLU A 804 -39.49 7.38 -15.30
C GLU A 804 -39.84 7.05 -16.75
N TYR A 805 -39.13 7.65 -17.71
CA TYR A 805 -39.32 7.36 -19.13
C TYR A 805 -39.05 5.89 -19.47
N ILE A 806 -37.99 5.30 -18.93
CA ILE A 806 -37.66 3.89 -19.18
C ILE A 806 -38.77 2.99 -18.63
N LEU A 807 -39.27 3.24 -17.41
CA LEU A 807 -40.37 2.44 -16.83
C LEU A 807 -41.65 2.51 -17.69
N GLU A 808 -42.01 3.69 -18.17
CA GLU A 808 -43.18 3.90 -19.04
C GLU A 808 -42.98 3.23 -20.41
N HIS A 809 -41.82 3.44 -21.04
CA HIS A 809 -41.54 2.96 -22.39
C HIS A 809 -41.36 1.44 -22.46
N GLU A 810 -40.69 0.87 -21.47
CA GLU A 810 -40.50 -0.59 -21.34
C GLU A 810 -41.71 -1.28 -20.67
N ASN A 811 -42.68 -0.50 -20.18
CA ASN A 811 -43.89 -0.97 -19.50
C ASN A 811 -43.58 -1.94 -18.34
N ILE A 812 -42.69 -1.52 -17.44
CA ILE A 812 -42.27 -2.29 -16.26
C ILE A 812 -42.41 -1.50 -14.97
N SER A 813 -42.48 -2.22 -13.85
CA SER A 813 -42.41 -1.62 -12.51
C SER A 813 -40.96 -1.45 -12.02
N LYS A 814 -40.77 -0.61 -11.00
CA LYS A 814 -39.45 -0.34 -10.38
C LYS A 814 -38.72 -1.60 -9.92
N ASP A 815 -39.46 -2.59 -9.40
CA ASP A 815 -38.90 -3.84 -8.87
C ASP A 815 -38.38 -4.77 -9.99
N GLN A 816 -38.76 -4.50 -11.25
CA GLN A 816 -38.35 -5.28 -12.43
C GLN A 816 -37.15 -4.68 -13.16
N LEU A 817 -36.73 -3.45 -12.82
CA LEU A 817 -35.54 -2.81 -13.38
C LEU A 817 -34.36 -2.95 -12.42
N LEU A 818 -33.30 -3.58 -12.89
CA LEU A 818 -32.00 -3.56 -12.23
C LEU A 818 -31.08 -2.61 -12.99
N HIS A 819 -30.34 -1.76 -12.27
CA HIS A 819 -29.35 -0.89 -12.86
C HIS A 819 -27.95 -1.16 -12.30
N VAL A 820 -26.97 -1.12 -13.20
CA VAL A 820 -25.54 -1.25 -12.92
C VAL A 820 -24.81 -0.01 -13.44
N GLY A 821 -24.12 0.72 -12.57
CA GLY A 821 -23.44 1.97 -12.96
C GLY A 821 -22.37 2.40 -11.96
N ASP A 822 -21.60 3.42 -12.33
CA ASP A 822 -20.45 3.91 -11.56
C ASP A 822 -20.73 5.18 -10.75
N ASN A 823 -21.76 5.93 -11.11
CA ASN A 823 -22.02 7.21 -10.49
C ASN A 823 -22.88 7.06 -9.23
N GLU A 824 -22.34 7.42 -8.06
CA GLU A 824 -23.03 7.26 -6.79
C GLU A 824 -24.33 8.09 -6.71
N GLN A 825 -24.42 9.19 -7.46
CA GLN A 825 -25.62 10.01 -7.51
C GLN A 825 -26.64 9.42 -8.49
N SER A 826 -26.33 9.43 -9.78
CA SER A 826 -27.32 9.14 -10.83
C SER A 826 -27.70 7.66 -10.94
N ASP A 827 -26.75 6.78 -10.61
CA ASP A 827 -26.88 5.33 -10.82
C ASP A 827 -27.16 4.57 -9.52
N VAL A 828 -27.12 5.27 -8.38
CA VAL A 828 -27.36 4.66 -7.06
C VAL A 828 -28.33 5.50 -6.24
N GLN A 829 -27.94 6.69 -5.78
CA GLN A 829 -28.75 7.52 -4.88
C GLN A 829 -30.13 7.82 -5.47
N ILE A 830 -30.20 8.33 -6.70
CA ILE A 830 -31.48 8.70 -7.33
C ILE A 830 -32.40 7.49 -7.44
N LEU A 831 -31.89 6.33 -7.83
CA LEU A 831 -32.68 5.10 -7.90
C LEU A 831 -33.21 4.70 -6.52
N VAL A 832 -32.35 4.69 -5.49
CA VAL A 832 -32.74 4.35 -4.12
C VAL A 832 -33.78 5.33 -3.58
N ASP A 833 -33.58 6.64 -3.76
CA ASP A 833 -34.49 7.69 -3.29
C ASP A 833 -35.86 7.62 -3.99
N TYR A 834 -35.89 7.18 -5.24
CA TYR A 834 -37.13 6.95 -6.00
C TYR A 834 -37.75 5.58 -5.71
N GLY A 835 -37.16 4.77 -4.82
CA GLY A 835 -37.71 3.49 -4.38
C GLY A 835 -37.46 2.32 -5.34
N PHE A 836 -36.47 2.43 -6.23
CA PHE A 836 -35.96 1.27 -6.97
C PHE A 836 -35.23 0.33 -6.01
N ARG A 837 -35.34 -0.98 -6.26
CA ARG A 837 -34.68 -1.98 -5.43
C ARG A 837 -33.33 -2.34 -6.02
N ASN A 838 -32.33 -2.38 -5.15
CA ASN A 838 -31.05 -3.04 -5.37
C ASN A 838 -30.21 -2.57 -6.59
N PRO A 839 -29.97 -1.26 -6.81
CA PRO A 839 -28.97 -0.85 -7.79
C PRO A 839 -27.58 -1.41 -7.43
N VAL A 840 -26.81 -1.80 -8.44
CA VAL A 840 -25.46 -2.37 -8.27
C VAL A 840 -24.43 -1.33 -8.67
N HIS A 841 -23.73 -0.81 -7.67
CA HIS A 841 -22.66 0.15 -7.89
C HIS A 841 -21.35 -0.55 -8.29
N ILE A 842 -20.72 -0.08 -9.38
CA ILE A 842 -19.37 -0.45 -9.78
C ILE A 842 -18.50 0.81 -9.73
N MET A 843 -17.56 0.89 -8.79
CA MET A 843 -16.69 2.06 -8.74
C MET A 843 -15.88 2.22 -10.03
N LYS A 844 -15.75 3.47 -10.44
CA LYS A 844 -14.78 3.90 -11.43
C LYS A 844 -13.35 3.45 -11.04
N PRO A 845 -12.53 2.96 -11.98
CA PRO A 845 -11.20 2.43 -11.67
C PRO A 845 -10.29 3.39 -10.88
N SER A 846 -10.26 4.68 -11.24
CA SER A 846 -9.42 5.68 -10.57
C SER A 846 -9.85 6.00 -9.14
N VAL A 847 -11.15 5.90 -8.85
CA VAL A 847 -11.72 6.08 -7.51
C VAL A 847 -11.43 4.85 -6.67
N LEU A 848 -11.72 3.65 -7.20
CA LEU A 848 -11.42 2.38 -6.54
C LEU A 848 -9.93 2.28 -6.20
N PHE A 849 -9.04 2.60 -7.14
CA PHE A 849 -7.61 2.59 -6.91
C PHE A 849 -7.19 3.56 -5.80
N ARG A 850 -7.81 4.75 -5.73
CA ARG A 850 -7.51 5.78 -4.71
C ARG A 850 -7.81 5.29 -3.28
N HIS A 851 -8.75 4.36 -3.11
CA HIS A 851 -9.03 3.74 -1.82
C HIS A 851 -7.95 2.75 -1.37
N SER A 852 -7.08 2.28 -2.26
CA SER A 852 -5.93 1.48 -1.88
C SER A 852 -4.81 2.35 -1.31
N LYS A 853 -4.00 1.79 -0.42
CA LYS A 853 -2.83 2.48 0.16
C LYS A 853 -1.87 2.99 -0.92
N LEU A 854 -1.61 2.18 -1.94
CA LEU A 854 -0.76 2.56 -3.07
C LEU A 854 -1.37 3.72 -3.86
N GLY A 855 -2.66 3.63 -4.20
CA GLY A 855 -3.34 4.67 -4.96
C GLY A 855 -3.43 6.00 -4.21
N GLU A 856 -3.67 6.00 -2.90
CA GLU A 856 -3.67 7.24 -2.10
C GLU A 856 -2.30 7.93 -2.13
N ILE A 857 -1.21 7.17 -1.93
CA ILE A 857 0.17 7.69 -1.98
C ILE A 857 0.48 8.27 -3.37
N LEU A 858 0.14 7.53 -4.42
CA LEU A 858 0.36 7.97 -5.80
C LEU A 858 -0.50 9.18 -6.16
N TYR A 859 -1.73 9.27 -5.67
CA TYR A 859 -2.60 10.43 -5.90
C TYR A 859 -1.98 11.71 -5.33
N ARG A 860 -1.42 11.64 -4.12
CA ARG A 860 -0.72 12.76 -3.47
C ARG A 860 0.62 13.10 -4.13
N THR A 861 1.32 12.10 -4.66
CA THR A 861 2.64 12.26 -5.28
C THR A 861 2.53 12.79 -6.72
N ILE A 862 1.72 12.15 -7.55
CA ILE A 862 1.51 12.50 -8.97
C ILE A 862 0.69 13.78 -9.08
N LYS A 863 -0.24 14.03 -8.15
CA LYS A 863 -1.15 15.19 -8.16
C LYS A 863 -1.90 15.30 -9.50
N PRO A 864 -2.75 14.31 -9.84
CA PRO A 864 -3.43 14.22 -11.14
C PRO A 864 -4.36 15.40 -11.46
N PHE A 865 -4.55 16.32 -10.54
CA PHE A 865 -5.30 17.56 -10.71
C PHE A 865 -4.46 18.73 -11.25
N ASN A 866 -3.14 18.59 -11.36
CA ASN A 866 -2.27 19.65 -11.90
C ASN A 866 -2.38 19.81 -13.43
N GLY A 867 -2.77 18.75 -14.13
CA GLY A 867 -2.83 18.74 -15.58
C GLY A 867 -3.27 17.40 -16.14
N TRP A 868 -3.60 17.40 -17.44
CA TRP A 868 -4.11 16.20 -18.11
C TRP A 868 -3.07 15.07 -18.19
N ARG A 869 -1.77 15.38 -18.14
CA ARG A 869 -0.69 14.40 -18.22
C ARG A 869 -0.54 13.60 -16.93
N GLU A 870 -0.50 14.29 -15.80
CA GLU A 870 -0.49 13.69 -14.46
C GLU A 870 -1.78 12.90 -14.24
N ASN A 871 -2.90 13.42 -14.74
CA ASN A 871 -4.19 12.74 -14.70
C ASN A 871 -4.22 11.45 -15.54
N LEU A 872 -3.66 11.51 -16.75
CA LEU A 872 -3.51 10.35 -17.64
C LEU A 872 -2.60 9.31 -17.00
N LEU A 873 -1.47 9.74 -16.42
CA LEU A 873 -0.54 8.84 -15.76
C LEU A 873 -1.20 8.08 -14.60
N TYR A 874 -1.87 8.81 -13.70
CA TYR A 874 -2.59 8.17 -12.59
C TYR A 874 -3.72 7.27 -13.10
N GLY A 875 -4.46 7.69 -14.13
CA GLY A 875 -5.54 6.91 -14.72
C GLY A 875 -5.06 5.62 -15.37
N LEU A 876 -3.94 5.63 -16.10
CA LEU A 876 -3.33 4.43 -16.68
C LEU A 876 -2.90 3.43 -15.62
N ILE A 877 -2.25 3.91 -14.54
CA ILE A 877 -1.87 3.07 -13.40
C ILE A 877 -3.12 2.51 -12.72
N ALA A 878 -4.12 3.35 -12.43
CA ALA A 878 -5.36 2.90 -11.82
C ALA A 878 -6.05 1.82 -12.67
N ASN A 879 -6.10 2.01 -13.98
CA ASN A 879 -6.69 1.05 -14.91
C ASN A 879 -5.93 -0.29 -14.93
N SER A 880 -4.60 -0.29 -14.77
CA SER A 880 -3.84 -1.55 -14.72
C SER A 880 -4.20 -2.43 -13.51
N TYR A 881 -4.73 -1.84 -12.43
CA TYR A 881 -5.18 -2.59 -11.25
C TYR A 881 -6.70 -2.75 -11.16
N CYS A 882 -7.47 -1.75 -11.57
CA CYS A 882 -8.88 -1.60 -11.22
C CYS A 882 -9.85 -1.52 -12.41
N LEU A 883 -9.40 -1.83 -13.64
CA LEU A 883 -10.34 -2.08 -14.74
C LEU A 883 -11.30 -3.21 -14.38
N ASP A 884 -10.79 -4.24 -13.69
CA ASP A 884 -11.62 -5.23 -13.01
C ASP A 884 -12.23 -4.61 -11.73
N PRO A 885 -13.55 -4.67 -11.53
CA PRO A 885 -14.19 -4.19 -10.31
C PRO A 885 -13.81 -5.00 -9.05
N ASN A 886 -13.19 -6.18 -9.22
CA ASN A 886 -12.67 -7.06 -8.17
C ASN A 886 -11.13 -7.14 -8.20
N PRO A 887 -10.41 -6.06 -7.82
CA PRO A 887 -8.96 -6.01 -7.93
C PRO A 887 -8.27 -6.92 -6.90
N LYS A 888 -8.02 -8.18 -7.30
CA LYS A 888 -7.36 -9.20 -6.48
C LYS A 888 -5.98 -8.75 -6.01
N GLY A 889 -5.68 -8.94 -4.73
CA GLY A 889 -4.37 -8.61 -4.16
C GLY A 889 -4.06 -7.13 -3.94
N LEU A 890 -4.81 -6.18 -4.52
CA LEU A 890 -4.55 -4.75 -4.30
C LEU A 890 -4.88 -4.31 -2.86
N PHE A 891 -5.98 -4.82 -2.32
CA PHE A 891 -6.46 -4.50 -0.96
C PHE A 891 -6.08 -5.55 0.08
N GLU A 892 -5.68 -6.75 -0.37
CA GLU A 892 -5.40 -7.92 0.47
C GLU A 892 -3.89 -8.13 0.70
N SER A 893 -3.04 -7.67 -0.22
CA SER A 893 -1.58 -7.80 -0.11
C SER A 893 -0.98 -6.66 0.70
N GLU A 894 -0.11 -6.97 1.66
CA GLU A 894 0.74 -5.97 2.31
C GLU A 894 1.82 -5.41 1.35
N GLU A 895 2.03 -6.09 0.21
CA GLU A 895 3.03 -5.75 -0.82
C GLU A 895 2.39 -5.70 -2.22
N PRO A 896 1.60 -4.66 -2.55
CA PRO A 896 0.95 -4.53 -3.87
C PRO A 896 1.93 -4.37 -5.04
N LEU A 897 3.23 -4.19 -4.74
CA LEU A 897 4.32 -4.05 -5.72
C LEU A 897 5.29 -5.25 -5.71
N SER A 898 4.93 -6.37 -5.07
CA SER A 898 5.78 -7.58 -5.08
C SER A 898 5.91 -8.20 -6.47
N ASN A 899 4.95 -7.97 -7.36
CA ASN A 899 5.04 -8.36 -8.76
C ASN A 899 6.02 -7.44 -9.52
N PRO A 900 7.12 -7.96 -10.11
CA PRO A 900 8.12 -7.15 -10.80
C PRO A 900 7.57 -6.33 -11.98
N TYR A 901 6.58 -6.86 -12.71
CA TYR A 901 5.91 -6.14 -13.78
C TYR A 901 5.07 -4.98 -13.23
N ALA A 902 4.29 -5.23 -12.17
CA ALA A 902 3.48 -4.20 -11.52
C ALA A 902 4.36 -3.08 -10.94
N PHE A 903 5.46 -3.43 -10.30
CA PHE A 903 6.48 -2.49 -9.81
C PHE A 903 7.11 -1.69 -10.96
N GLY A 904 7.55 -2.39 -12.02
CA GLY A 904 8.09 -1.77 -13.22
C GLY A 904 7.10 -0.79 -13.87
N TYR A 905 5.85 -1.19 -14.09
CA TYR A 905 4.82 -0.35 -14.71
C TYR A 905 4.43 0.86 -13.85
N THR A 906 4.35 0.68 -12.53
CA THR A 906 3.86 1.71 -11.60
C THR A 906 4.94 2.73 -11.23
N VAL A 907 6.18 2.26 -11.02
CA VAL A 907 7.27 3.08 -10.46
C VAL A 907 8.27 3.52 -11.52
N PHE A 908 8.89 2.56 -12.24
CA PHE A 908 9.95 2.87 -13.19
C PHE A 908 9.44 3.30 -14.58
N GLY A 909 8.32 2.74 -15.02
CA GLY A 909 7.69 3.01 -16.31
C GLY A 909 7.46 4.50 -16.55
N PRO A 910 6.85 5.24 -15.59
CA PRO A 910 6.63 6.67 -15.74
C PRO A 910 7.93 7.47 -15.82
N ILE A 911 8.95 7.07 -15.06
CA ILE A 911 10.28 7.72 -15.05
C ILE A 911 10.98 7.51 -16.40
N ILE A 912 11.05 6.26 -16.85
CA ILE A 912 11.68 5.88 -18.12
C ILE A 912 10.93 6.53 -19.29
N PHE A 913 9.60 6.48 -19.29
CA PHE A 913 8.80 7.11 -20.35
C PHE A 913 9.02 8.62 -20.40
N SER A 914 9.09 9.29 -19.25
CA SER A 914 9.35 10.73 -19.19
C SER A 914 10.74 11.08 -19.74
N PHE A 915 11.75 10.30 -19.37
CA PHE A 915 13.12 10.45 -19.90
C PHE A 915 13.16 10.22 -21.42
N LEU A 916 12.58 9.12 -21.90
CA LEU A 916 12.55 8.81 -23.34
C LEU A 916 11.76 9.86 -24.13
N SER A 917 10.63 10.35 -23.59
CA SER A 917 9.85 11.41 -24.24
C SER A 917 10.64 12.73 -24.34
N TRP A 918 11.35 13.10 -23.28
CA TRP A 918 12.26 14.25 -23.29
C TRP A 918 13.39 14.06 -24.30
N LEU A 919 14.02 12.89 -24.31
CA LEU A 919 15.13 12.57 -25.21
C LEU A 919 14.69 12.68 -26.67
N ILE A 920 13.54 12.08 -27.02
CA ILE A 920 12.98 12.14 -28.39
C ILE A 920 12.69 13.59 -28.80
N ARG A 921 12.05 14.39 -27.93
CA ARG A 921 11.72 15.80 -28.24
C ARG A 921 12.97 16.65 -28.44
N THR A 922 13.97 16.46 -27.58
CA THR A 922 15.24 17.18 -27.66
C THR A 922 15.98 16.82 -28.94
N SER A 923 16.03 15.52 -29.26
CA SER A 923 16.65 15.02 -30.49
C SER A 923 15.99 15.58 -31.76
N LEU A 924 14.66 15.63 -31.79
CA LEU A 924 13.91 16.23 -32.91
C LEU A 924 14.18 17.73 -33.04
N LYS A 925 14.22 18.45 -31.91
CA LYS A 925 14.51 19.89 -31.88
C LYS A 925 15.93 20.18 -32.39
N ASP A 926 16.89 19.37 -31.98
CA ASP A 926 18.31 19.51 -32.32
C ASP A 926 18.65 18.84 -33.66
N ARG A 927 17.64 18.28 -34.35
CA ARG A 927 17.76 17.57 -35.64
C ARG A 927 18.76 16.41 -35.59
N VAL A 928 18.88 15.76 -34.43
CA VAL A 928 19.69 14.57 -34.22
C VAL A 928 18.97 13.37 -34.84
N GLY A 929 19.47 12.90 -35.98
CA GLY A 929 18.89 11.75 -36.69
C GLY A 929 19.29 10.38 -36.13
N HIS A 930 20.28 10.33 -35.23
CA HIS A 930 20.80 9.08 -34.66
C HIS A 930 21.06 9.24 -33.16
N LEU A 931 20.40 8.40 -32.36
CA LEU A 931 20.67 8.27 -30.94
C LEU A 931 21.49 7.01 -30.69
N LYS A 932 22.68 7.18 -30.12
CA LYS A 932 23.53 6.07 -29.70
C LYS A 932 23.26 5.81 -28.22
N PHE A 933 22.76 4.61 -27.91
CA PHE A 933 22.58 4.18 -26.53
C PHE A 933 23.92 3.63 -26.01
N ILE A 934 24.55 4.37 -25.11
CA ILE A 934 25.82 3.97 -24.51
C ILE A 934 25.49 3.16 -23.25
N THR A 935 25.42 1.84 -23.41
CA THR A 935 25.06 0.92 -22.33
C THR A 935 26.17 0.77 -21.29
N ARG A 936 27.40 0.49 -21.74
CA ARG A 936 28.53 0.07 -20.91
C ARG A 936 29.65 1.10 -20.82
N GLU A 937 29.89 1.91 -21.86
CA GLU A 937 30.98 2.90 -21.87
C GLU A 937 30.59 4.31 -21.37
N GLY A 938 29.37 4.53 -20.87
CA GLY A 938 28.93 5.86 -20.38
C GLY A 938 29.66 6.35 -19.13
N TYR A 939 30.47 5.48 -18.50
CA TYR A 939 31.38 5.81 -17.41
C TYR A 939 32.70 6.45 -17.89
N LEU A 940 33.04 6.33 -19.18
CA LEU A 940 34.30 6.80 -19.78
C LEU A 940 34.20 8.14 -20.52
N LEU A 941 32.98 8.67 -20.70
CA LEU A 941 32.68 10.01 -21.21
C LEU A 941 32.22 10.88 -20.04
#